data_AF-A0A971NGP6-F1
#
_entry.id   AF-A0A971NGP6-F1
#
_cell.length_a   1.000
_cell.length_b   1.000
_cell.length_c   1.000
_cell.angle_alpha   90.00
_cell.angle_beta   90.00
_cell.angle_gamma   90.00
#
_symmetry.space_group_name_H-M   'P 1'
#
loop_
_entity.id
_entity.type
_entity.pdbx_description
1 polymer ?
#
loop_
_entity_poly.entity_id
_entity_poly.type
_entity_poly.pdbx_seq_one_letter_code
_entity_poly.pdbx_strand_id
1 'polypeptide(L)'
;MKANIAFCPHFHQPHFQLYHTREEVYRNSYVPWLEFLETAAGEPGFCINLHFSGPLLLWLAQEKPAYLQRLRVLLQKDGCSLIGGLADEAFSQLSARPDDILFQVREYANLTTMLLGVGPQEWEGIHVVEREAGEWTLYHLAVAARMLGAAPVFYLDAETFYEPHFNYPGGPFDYCRRHFGFHDPHSLTTVSHLPPEMLFFGLRDEIGGEEYFVLPVHSEFRYRLLKRRPFAAGDHSLIKPGQYVSYLKDAAEKSREMARKLGKELEPVIVIFEDAEKFGQWSKDPQGDTSWMLEFIRLVREDPDLGFCGLRSYLKQEGYWDTYPAATSRSYPEWENWTARRGIRGVTFGDERLRKVIARQRDLEQRMQDVERWILQEVEISGLPRLLLRDAVMDSPHRFRFVEELLAARYPQELARAYRVIQRVRNLAYQEDPRWASRHPSYGSCAYFDLQGLAYLELAERLADRIWEQLKDDAHRWPEVKIRDWDLDGEDEVVVRTGHQEVVIHVRRGQVIFQHAIGEKQGLAELLEYLEKEMLSPVTYSEVLALSHSLIFTETDSELREEFYPEGGRVERCRNSMGVSFAALKDGKWVPLEQESSGYRLLSTETQGDEAVISLEQLVRLPNGEAPLSFRVGKRFRISDKSMAMTIEVQVIDGKLQEPVCLVPELVTSVVPSDERELQPSSWLGIEGEGDEVVYEVVRPGTREDSDRSEVSLMPHPRRLAYVCENINGRGSTFRNSLFWELDPGSQIKQVVIEPAVKSYYRGYVFPTHSELGYDASGLLIRPYIEISEGQASFQVEFSWQLGGGPRRDEYRHVLHLL
;
A
#
# COMPACT_ATOMS: atom_id res chain seq x y z
N MET A 1 -29.77 15.35 33.01
CA MET A 1 -28.70 15.69 32.04
C MET A 1 -29.18 15.24 30.68
N LYS A 2 -28.68 15.71 29.54
CA LYS A 2 -28.88 14.94 28.30
C LYS A 2 -27.53 14.85 27.62
N ALA A 3 -27.03 13.67 27.35
CA ALA A 3 -25.81 13.47 26.60
C ALA A 3 -26.09 12.58 25.41
N ASN A 4 -25.49 12.93 24.29
CA ASN A 4 -25.70 12.26 23.03
C ASN A 4 -24.60 11.23 22.78
N ILE A 5 -24.95 10.08 22.22
CA ILE A 5 -24.02 9.04 21.83
C ILE A 5 -24.10 8.89 20.31
N ALA A 6 -23.03 9.20 19.60
CA ALA A 6 -22.90 8.92 18.18
C ALA A 6 -22.06 7.66 18.02
N PHE A 7 -22.70 6.53 17.72
CA PHE A 7 -22.00 5.27 17.51
C PHE A 7 -21.79 5.01 16.01
N CYS A 8 -20.52 4.85 15.63
CA CYS A 8 -20.04 4.84 14.25
C CYS A 8 -19.22 3.58 13.94
N PRO A 9 -19.85 2.39 13.80
CA PRO A 9 -19.13 1.19 13.36
C PRO A 9 -18.71 1.28 11.88
N HIS A 10 -17.49 0.85 11.61
CA HIS A 10 -16.85 0.90 10.29
C HIS A 10 -16.66 -0.52 9.74
N PHE A 11 -17.31 -0.83 8.62
CA PHE A 11 -17.28 -2.15 7.98
C PHE A 11 -16.38 -2.09 6.76
N HIS A 12 -15.20 -2.70 6.85
CA HIS A 12 -14.19 -2.60 5.81
C HIS A 12 -13.58 -3.95 5.42
N GLN A 13 -13.40 -4.15 4.11
CA GLN A 13 -12.49 -5.15 3.57
C GLN A 13 -11.75 -4.55 2.39
N PRO A 14 -10.43 -4.73 2.27
CA PRO A 14 -9.68 -4.11 1.19
C PRO A 14 -9.91 -4.84 -0.13
N HIS A 15 -9.67 -4.18 -1.27
CA HIS A 15 -9.59 -4.88 -2.55
C HIS A 15 -8.52 -5.99 -2.46
N PHE A 16 -8.75 -7.10 -3.18
CA PHE A 16 -7.82 -8.24 -3.26
C PHE A 16 -7.58 -9.05 -1.97
N GLN A 17 -8.34 -8.79 -0.91
CA GLN A 17 -8.31 -9.65 0.29
C GLN A 17 -8.65 -11.10 -0.05
N LEU A 18 -7.97 -12.03 0.61
CA LEU A 18 -8.12 -13.46 0.38
C LEU A 18 -9.57 -13.93 0.61
N TYR A 19 -10.03 -14.88 -0.22
CA TYR A 19 -11.40 -15.42 -0.17
C TYR A 19 -11.78 -15.88 1.23
N HIS A 20 -10.93 -16.72 1.82
CA HIS A 20 -11.20 -17.34 3.10
C HIS A 20 -11.30 -16.30 4.22
N THR A 21 -10.50 -15.23 4.18
CA THR A 21 -10.52 -14.14 5.16
C THR A 21 -11.84 -13.39 5.10
N ARG A 22 -12.29 -12.99 3.90
CA ARG A 22 -13.58 -12.31 3.73
C ARG A 22 -14.76 -13.16 4.19
N GLU A 23 -14.80 -14.44 3.82
CA GLU A 23 -15.85 -15.36 4.26
C GLU A 23 -15.85 -15.56 5.78
N GLU A 24 -14.66 -15.69 6.38
CA GLU A 24 -14.53 -15.80 7.83
C GLU A 24 -15.11 -14.56 8.53
N VAL A 25 -14.70 -13.35 8.11
CA VAL A 25 -15.18 -12.09 8.67
C VAL A 25 -16.68 -11.94 8.46
N TYR A 26 -17.19 -12.25 7.26
CA TYR A 26 -18.61 -12.19 6.95
C TYR A 26 -19.45 -13.05 7.91
N ARG A 27 -19.03 -14.31 8.13
CA ARG A 27 -19.72 -15.22 9.03
C ARG A 27 -19.59 -14.81 10.49
N ASN A 28 -18.39 -14.40 10.90
CA ASN A 28 -18.08 -14.20 12.30
C ASN A 28 -18.46 -12.80 12.81
N SER A 29 -18.55 -11.79 11.93
CA SER A 29 -18.84 -10.40 12.28
C SER A 29 -20.06 -9.85 11.55
N TYR A 30 -20.07 -9.82 10.22
CA TYR A 30 -21.09 -9.06 9.47
C TYR A 30 -22.50 -9.63 9.57
N VAL A 31 -22.64 -10.97 9.54
CA VAL A 31 -23.94 -11.64 9.76
C VAL A 31 -24.44 -11.39 11.19
N PRO A 32 -23.65 -11.64 12.26
CA PRO A 32 -24.02 -11.26 13.62
C PRO A 32 -24.40 -9.79 13.79
N TRP A 33 -23.66 -8.86 13.17
CA TRP A 33 -24.01 -7.44 13.15
C TRP A 33 -25.38 -7.20 12.52
N LEU A 34 -25.65 -7.79 11.36
CA LEU A 34 -26.93 -7.62 10.67
C LEU A 34 -28.11 -8.13 11.53
N GLU A 35 -27.96 -9.29 12.16
CA GLU A 35 -28.99 -9.86 13.05
C GLU A 35 -29.22 -8.99 14.30
N PHE A 36 -28.13 -8.47 14.89
CA PHE A 36 -28.19 -7.51 15.98
C PHE A 36 -28.93 -6.24 15.56
N LEU A 37 -28.56 -5.65 14.42
CA LEU A 37 -29.17 -4.43 13.89
C LEU A 37 -30.65 -4.65 13.58
N GLU A 38 -31.03 -5.78 13.00
CA GLU A 38 -32.45 -6.09 12.74
C GLU A 38 -33.29 -6.18 14.01
N THR A 39 -32.67 -6.59 15.13
CA THR A 39 -33.29 -6.64 16.45
C THR A 39 -33.41 -5.25 17.08
N ALA A 40 -32.37 -4.41 16.97
CA ALA A 40 -32.33 -3.09 17.59
C ALA A 40 -33.03 -1.99 16.77
N ALA A 41 -33.04 -2.10 15.44
CA ALA A 41 -33.57 -1.08 14.54
C ALA A 41 -35.09 -0.91 14.66
N GLY A 42 -35.54 0.34 14.73
CA GLY A 42 -36.95 0.70 14.94
C GLY A 42 -37.36 0.74 16.42
N GLU A 43 -36.48 0.40 17.36
CA GLU A 43 -36.74 0.69 18.78
C GLU A 43 -36.68 2.21 19.03
N PRO A 44 -37.63 2.79 19.78
CA PRO A 44 -37.61 4.22 20.09
C PRO A 44 -36.31 4.64 20.79
N GLY A 45 -35.64 5.66 20.25
CA GLY A 45 -34.41 6.22 20.81
C GLY A 45 -33.13 5.51 20.41
N PHE A 46 -33.19 4.44 19.61
CA PHE A 46 -32.00 3.83 18.99
C PHE A 46 -31.54 4.65 17.78
N CYS A 47 -30.24 4.89 17.67
CA CYS A 47 -29.61 5.47 16.48
C CYS A 47 -28.19 4.92 16.31
N ILE A 48 -27.79 4.62 15.07
CA ILE A 48 -26.45 4.15 14.71
C ILE A 48 -26.04 4.71 13.34
N ASN A 49 -24.74 4.96 13.18
CA ASN A 49 -24.14 5.58 11.99
C ASN A 49 -23.20 4.57 11.31
N LEU A 50 -23.68 3.85 10.30
CA LEU A 50 -22.93 2.78 9.66
C LEU A 50 -22.06 3.32 8.53
N HIS A 51 -20.79 2.94 8.48
CA HIS A 51 -19.98 3.09 7.27
C HIS A 51 -19.69 1.72 6.66
N PHE A 52 -19.86 1.58 5.35
CA PHE A 52 -19.46 0.38 4.61
C PHE A 52 -18.49 0.78 3.50
N SER A 53 -17.28 0.24 3.51
CA SER A 53 -16.31 0.47 2.44
C SER A 53 -16.89 0.06 1.09
N GLY A 54 -16.55 0.78 0.01
CA GLY A 54 -17.01 0.42 -1.32
C GLY A 54 -16.58 -0.96 -1.82
N PRO A 55 -15.33 -1.44 -1.58
CA PRO A 55 -14.94 -2.81 -1.91
C PRO A 55 -15.83 -3.87 -1.23
N LEU A 56 -16.20 -3.66 0.04
CA LEU A 56 -17.10 -4.57 0.75
C LEU A 56 -18.50 -4.57 0.13
N LEU A 57 -19.05 -3.39 -0.22
CA LEU A 57 -20.36 -3.31 -0.87
C LEU A 57 -20.38 -4.03 -2.22
N LEU A 58 -19.31 -3.91 -3.01
CA LEU A 58 -19.17 -4.59 -4.30
C LEU A 58 -19.10 -6.11 -4.12
N TRP A 59 -18.33 -6.59 -3.14
CA TRP A 59 -18.28 -8.02 -2.81
C TRP A 59 -19.62 -8.56 -2.32
N LEU A 60 -20.31 -7.85 -1.43
CA LEU A 60 -21.64 -8.24 -0.96
C LEU A 60 -22.66 -8.28 -2.10
N ALA A 61 -22.55 -7.39 -3.09
CA ALA A 61 -23.42 -7.39 -4.26
C ALA A 61 -23.22 -8.63 -5.15
N GLN A 62 -21.96 -9.07 -5.30
CA GLN A 62 -21.60 -10.25 -6.09
C GLN A 62 -21.95 -11.56 -5.35
N GLU A 63 -21.47 -11.70 -4.12
CA GLU A 63 -21.43 -12.99 -3.42
C GLU A 63 -22.59 -13.17 -2.43
N LYS A 64 -23.08 -12.08 -1.82
CA LYS A 64 -24.05 -12.11 -0.72
C LYS A 64 -25.27 -11.19 -0.96
N PRO A 65 -25.95 -11.23 -2.13
CA PRO A 65 -27.01 -10.28 -2.46
C PRO A 65 -28.18 -10.27 -1.46
N ALA A 66 -28.45 -11.39 -0.79
CA ALA A 66 -29.46 -11.46 0.28
C ALA A 66 -29.09 -10.61 1.50
N TYR A 67 -27.80 -10.46 1.81
CA TYR A 67 -27.33 -9.58 2.86
C TYR A 67 -27.62 -8.11 2.52
N LEU A 68 -27.27 -7.68 1.29
CA LEU A 68 -27.55 -6.31 0.86
C LEU A 68 -29.04 -5.99 0.85
N GLN A 69 -29.89 -6.93 0.45
CA GLN A 69 -31.34 -6.73 0.48
C GLN A 69 -31.84 -6.46 1.91
N ARG A 70 -31.35 -7.22 2.90
CA ARG A 70 -31.68 -7.02 4.31
C ARG A 70 -31.14 -5.69 4.84
N LEU A 71 -29.89 -5.35 4.51
CA LEU A 71 -29.27 -4.08 4.88
C LEU A 71 -30.03 -2.88 4.30
N ARG A 72 -30.50 -2.96 3.06
CA ARG A 72 -31.32 -1.92 2.43
C ARG A 72 -32.64 -1.71 3.16
N VAL A 73 -33.29 -2.79 3.61
CA VAL A 73 -34.50 -2.70 4.44
C VAL A 73 -34.18 -2.09 5.81
N LEU A 74 -33.03 -2.43 6.39
CA LEU A 74 -32.57 -1.87 7.66
C LEU A 74 -32.37 -0.35 7.57
N LEU A 75 -31.70 0.14 6.53
CA LEU A 75 -31.42 1.57 6.31
C LEU A 75 -32.69 2.40 6.02
N GLN A 76 -33.83 1.77 5.74
CA GLN A 76 -35.12 2.45 5.64
C GLN A 76 -35.82 2.63 7.00
N LYS A 77 -35.33 1.97 8.05
CA LYS A 77 -35.89 2.10 9.41
C LYS A 77 -35.29 3.33 10.10
N ASP A 78 -36.11 3.98 10.91
CA ASP A 78 -35.64 5.04 11.79
C ASP A 78 -34.53 4.51 12.71
N GLY A 79 -33.48 5.31 12.89
CA GLY A 79 -32.34 4.99 13.75
C GLY A 79 -31.18 4.26 13.05
N CYS A 80 -31.26 3.92 11.76
CA CYS A 80 -30.12 3.39 11.02
C CYS A 80 -29.70 4.36 9.92
N SER A 81 -28.57 5.06 10.14
CA SER A 81 -28.06 6.07 9.20
C SER A 81 -26.76 5.62 8.56
N LEU A 82 -26.42 6.22 7.41
CA LEU A 82 -25.20 5.93 6.67
C LEU A 82 -24.18 7.07 6.83
N ILE A 83 -22.91 6.71 6.95
CA ILE A 83 -21.76 7.60 6.83
C ILE A 83 -21.18 7.43 5.42
N GLY A 84 -21.01 8.54 4.72
CA GLY A 84 -20.35 8.66 3.42
C GLY A 84 -18.87 8.25 3.44
N GLY A 85 -18.18 8.36 2.31
CA GLY A 85 -16.74 8.08 2.24
C GLY A 85 -16.20 8.10 0.82
N LEU A 86 -15.07 7.42 0.63
CA LEU A 86 -14.40 7.25 -0.67
C LEU A 86 -14.75 5.87 -1.26
N ALA A 87 -14.90 5.79 -2.57
CA ALA A 87 -15.37 4.58 -3.26
C ALA A 87 -14.44 3.36 -3.09
N ASP A 88 -13.13 3.59 -3.09
CA ASP A 88 -12.11 2.56 -3.03
C ASP A 88 -11.30 2.61 -1.72
N GLU A 89 -11.73 3.42 -0.74
CA GLU A 89 -10.98 3.70 0.52
C GLU A 89 -9.57 4.21 0.23
N ALA A 90 -9.45 5.17 -0.67
CA ALA A 90 -8.16 5.58 -1.20
C ALA A 90 -7.44 6.61 -0.30
N PHE A 91 -6.13 6.46 -0.07
CA PHE A 91 -5.26 7.53 0.46
C PHE A 91 -5.06 8.64 -0.57
N SER A 92 -6.14 9.36 -0.87
CA SER A 92 -6.21 10.39 -1.90
C SER A 92 -5.15 11.48 -1.79
N GLN A 93 -4.57 11.72 -0.61
CA GLN A 93 -3.44 12.65 -0.44
C GLN A 93 -2.10 12.17 -1.00
N LEU A 94 -1.99 10.90 -1.38
CA LEU A 94 -0.84 10.40 -2.15
C LEU A 94 -0.93 10.81 -3.63
N SER A 95 -2.14 11.16 -4.09
CA SER A 95 -2.34 11.71 -5.42
C SER A 95 -1.78 13.12 -5.54
N ALA A 96 -1.22 13.45 -6.70
CA ALA A 96 -0.88 14.82 -7.07
C ALA A 96 -2.08 15.58 -7.68
N ARG A 97 -3.27 14.98 -7.76
CA ARG A 97 -4.40 15.52 -8.51
C ARG A 97 -5.57 15.99 -7.63
N PRO A 98 -6.12 17.19 -7.88
CA PRO A 98 -7.20 17.78 -7.08
C PRO A 98 -8.60 17.17 -7.34
N ASP A 99 -8.77 16.38 -8.40
CA ASP A 99 -10.04 15.80 -8.81
C ASP A 99 -10.30 14.40 -8.23
N ASP A 100 -9.31 13.77 -7.61
CA ASP A 100 -9.41 12.39 -7.09
C ASP A 100 -10.41 12.25 -5.94
N ILE A 101 -10.41 13.19 -4.99
CA ILE A 101 -11.37 13.18 -3.88
C ILE A 101 -12.79 13.34 -4.40
N LEU A 102 -13.04 14.30 -5.31
CA LEU A 102 -14.39 14.49 -5.84
C LEU A 102 -14.86 13.27 -6.64
N PHE A 103 -13.95 12.66 -7.43
CA PHE A 103 -14.23 11.41 -8.13
C PHE A 103 -14.64 10.31 -7.15
N GLN A 104 -13.84 10.06 -6.11
CA GLN A 104 -14.09 9.01 -5.12
C GLN A 104 -15.38 9.22 -4.33
N VAL A 105 -15.66 10.43 -3.85
CA VAL A 105 -16.91 10.71 -3.10
C VAL A 105 -18.12 10.55 -4.03
N ARG A 106 -18.02 10.95 -5.30
CA ARG A 106 -19.10 10.77 -6.28
C ARG A 106 -19.35 9.30 -6.59
N GLU A 107 -18.29 8.51 -6.79
CA GLU A 107 -18.43 7.08 -7.04
C GLU A 107 -19.00 6.35 -5.82
N TYR A 108 -18.64 6.76 -4.60
CA TYR A 108 -19.24 6.22 -3.39
C TYR A 108 -20.73 6.60 -3.27
N ALA A 109 -21.10 7.84 -3.62
CA ALA A 109 -22.49 8.28 -3.70
C ALA A 109 -23.30 7.47 -4.72
N ASN A 110 -22.72 7.19 -5.89
CA ASN A 110 -23.34 6.32 -6.91
C ASN A 110 -23.54 4.90 -6.36
N LEU A 111 -22.52 4.33 -5.72
CA LEU A 111 -22.54 2.99 -5.18
C LEU A 111 -23.59 2.80 -4.08
N THR A 112 -23.61 3.72 -3.11
CA THR A 112 -24.57 3.69 -1.98
C THR A 112 -26.00 3.96 -2.44
N THR A 113 -26.22 4.87 -3.38
CA THR A 113 -27.54 5.11 -3.98
C THR A 113 -28.05 3.85 -4.70
N MET A 114 -27.19 3.21 -5.49
CA MET A 114 -27.54 2.02 -6.27
C MET A 114 -27.82 0.80 -5.40
N LEU A 115 -26.90 0.47 -4.48
CA LEU A 115 -26.93 -0.77 -3.71
C LEU A 115 -27.77 -0.66 -2.43
N LEU A 116 -27.71 0.48 -1.74
CA LEU A 116 -28.35 0.70 -0.45
C LEU A 116 -29.60 1.58 -0.55
N GLY A 117 -29.76 2.32 -1.64
CA GLY A 117 -30.89 3.26 -1.80
C GLY A 117 -30.75 4.54 -0.99
N VAL A 118 -29.54 4.87 -0.51
CA VAL A 118 -29.25 6.05 0.32
C VAL A 118 -28.40 7.03 -0.47
N GLY A 119 -28.88 8.26 -0.64
CA GLY A 119 -28.15 9.31 -1.36
C GLY A 119 -27.19 10.11 -0.46
N PRO A 120 -26.28 10.91 -1.04
CA PRO A 120 -25.34 11.74 -0.28
C PRO A 120 -26.02 12.78 0.61
N GLN A 121 -27.23 13.20 0.23
CA GLN A 121 -28.07 14.14 1.01
C GLN A 121 -28.50 13.55 2.37
N GLU A 122 -28.47 12.24 2.51
CA GLU A 122 -28.94 11.51 3.69
C GLU A 122 -27.78 11.13 4.62
N TRP A 123 -26.53 11.27 4.17
CA TRP A 123 -25.37 10.94 4.98
C TRP A 123 -25.28 11.78 6.25
N GLU A 124 -24.96 11.12 7.37
CA GLU A 124 -24.76 11.78 8.66
C GLU A 124 -23.34 12.32 8.83
N GLY A 125 -22.38 11.88 8.02
CA GLY A 125 -21.02 12.37 7.96
C GLY A 125 -20.25 11.71 6.83
N ILE A 126 -18.95 11.95 6.75
CA ILE A 126 -18.05 11.35 5.76
C ILE A 126 -16.89 10.71 6.51
N HIS A 127 -16.65 9.43 6.26
CA HIS A 127 -15.49 8.73 6.76
C HIS A 127 -14.24 9.25 6.08
N VAL A 128 -13.24 9.62 6.88
CA VAL A 128 -11.89 9.89 6.40
C VAL A 128 -11.07 8.63 6.63
N VAL A 129 -10.51 8.12 5.54
CA VAL A 129 -9.72 6.88 5.48
C VAL A 129 -8.57 6.92 6.50
N GLU A 130 -8.53 5.94 7.40
CA GLU A 130 -7.64 5.91 8.58
C GLU A 130 -7.63 7.16 9.46
N ARG A 131 -8.62 8.04 9.30
CA ARG A 131 -8.59 9.41 9.83
C ARG A 131 -7.26 10.11 9.51
N GLU A 132 -6.57 9.69 8.45
CA GLU A 132 -5.34 10.29 7.95
C GLU A 132 -5.77 11.47 7.07
N ALA A 133 -5.64 12.68 7.60
CA ALA A 133 -6.10 13.88 6.92
C ALA A 133 -5.13 15.06 7.07
N GLY A 134 -4.68 15.60 5.92
CA GLY A 134 -4.06 16.92 5.80
C GLY A 134 -5.07 18.03 5.48
N GLU A 135 -4.63 19.29 5.50
CA GLU A 135 -5.44 20.45 5.09
C GLU A 135 -6.04 20.24 3.70
N TRP A 136 -5.23 19.73 2.79
CA TRP A 136 -5.62 19.42 1.42
C TRP A 136 -6.77 18.41 1.37
N THR A 137 -6.67 17.32 2.13
CA THR A 137 -7.69 16.26 2.19
C THR A 137 -9.00 16.80 2.73
N LEU A 138 -8.97 17.50 3.87
CA LEU A 138 -10.15 18.06 4.52
C LEU A 138 -10.84 19.12 3.63
N TYR A 139 -10.05 20.00 3.00
CA TYR A 139 -10.54 21.00 2.06
C TYR A 139 -11.29 20.34 0.89
N HIS A 140 -10.64 19.40 0.19
CA HIS A 140 -11.24 18.78 -0.99
C HIS A 140 -12.43 17.87 -0.64
N LEU A 141 -12.44 17.23 0.53
CA LEU A 141 -13.61 16.51 1.04
C LEU A 141 -14.78 17.45 1.32
N ALA A 142 -14.53 18.60 1.94
CA ALA A 142 -15.57 19.60 2.20
C ALA A 142 -16.17 20.14 0.89
N VAL A 143 -15.33 20.47 -0.09
CA VAL A 143 -15.76 20.86 -1.44
C VAL A 143 -16.61 19.76 -2.08
N ALA A 144 -16.14 18.52 -2.06
CA ALA A 144 -16.85 17.39 -2.66
C ALA A 144 -18.21 17.13 -1.99
N ALA A 145 -18.27 17.21 -0.66
CA ALA A 145 -19.50 17.07 0.12
C ALA A 145 -20.54 18.10 -0.33
N ARG A 146 -20.17 19.38 -0.37
CA ARG A 146 -21.06 20.48 -0.78
C ARG A 146 -21.54 20.32 -2.23
N MET A 147 -20.65 19.95 -3.14
CA MET A 147 -20.99 19.73 -4.55
C MET A 147 -22.02 18.61 -4.75
N LEU A 148 -22.04 17.62 -3.86
CA LEU A 148 -22.99 16.50 -3.89
C LEU A 148 -24.21 16.72 -2.99
N GLY A 149 -24.22 17.80 -2.20
CA GLY A 149 -25.25 18.15 -1.23
C GLY A 149 -25.17 17.38 0.11
N ALA A 150 -24.07 16.65 0.34
CA ALA A 150 -23.75 16.07 1.64
C ALA A 150 -23.29 17.16 2.63
N ALA A 151 -23.41 16.88 3.93
CA ALA A 151 -22.87 17.75 4.97
C ALA A 151 -21.36 17.46 5.15
N PRO A 152 -20.49 18.50 5.20
CA PRO A 152 -19.05 18.33 5.43
C PRO A 152 -18.78 18.07 6.92
N VAL A 153 -19.20 16.90 7.40
CA VAL A 153 -19.10 16.48 8.81
C VAL A 153 -18.15 15.28 8.87
N PHE A 154 -17.06 15.44 9.63
CA PHE A 154 -16.05 14.42 9.85
C PHE A 154 -16.00 14.01 11.33
N TYR A 155 -15.30 12.92 11.62
CA TYR A 155 -14.98 12.50 12.98
C TYR A 155 -13.49 12.16 13.05
N LEU A 156 -12.76 12.90 13.89
CA LEU A 156 -11.30 12.85 13.95
C LEU A 156 -10.85 12.58 15.38
N ASP A 157 -9.71 11.91 15.55
CA ASP A 157 -9.19 11.51 16.85
C ASP A 157 -8.78 12.73 17.71
N ALA A 158 -9.40 12.83 18.90
CA ALA A 158 -9.22 13.92 19.84
C ALA A 158 -7.76 14.07 20.27
N GLU A 159 -7.10 12.93 20.51
CA GLU A 159 -5.76 12.87 21.06
C GLU A 159 -4.67 13.35 20.10
N THR A 160 -4.92 13.38 18.79
CA THR A 160 -3.89 13.73 17.80
C THR A 160 -4.18 15.04 17.08
N PHE A 161 -5.44 15.32 16.76
CA PHE A 161 -5.84 16.53 16.04
C PHE A 161 -5.99 17.75 16.96
N TYR A 162 -6.22 17.53 18.26
CA TYR A 162 -6.45 18.61 19.23
C TYR A 162 -5.46 18.55 20.40
N GLU A 163 -4.34 17.88 20.18
CA GLU A 163 -3.27 17.75 21.15
C GLU A 163 -2.78 19.16 21.56
N PRO A 164 -2.80 19.52 22.86
CA PRO A 164 -2.41 20.85 23.28
C PRO A 164 -0.92 21.08 23.05
N HIS A 165 -0.57 21.85 22.02
CA HIS A 165 0.84 22.07 21.65
C HIS A 165 1.59 23.13 22.47
N PHE A 166 1.07 23.56 23.62
CA PHE A 166 1.63 24.72 24.34
C PHE A 166 1.88 24.55 25.83
N ASN A 167 2.81 25.38 26.30
CA ASN A 167 3.41 25.29 27.62
C ASN A 167 3.04 26.47 28.47
N TYR A 168 2.60 26.17 29.69
CA TYR A 168 2.79 27.10 30.78
C TYR A 168 4.22 26.92 31.30
N PRO A 169 4.94 28.00 31.64
CA PRO A 169 6.19 27.89 32.37
C PRO A 169 5.96 27.05 33.63
N GLY A 170 6.64 25.91 33.72
CA GLY A 170 6.48 24.93 34.80
C GLY A 170 5.38 23.88 34.63
N GLY A 171 4.68 23.84 33.49
CA GLY A 171 3.70 22.81 33.16
C GLY A 171 4.33 21.45 32.83
N PRO A 172 3.53 20.36 32.77
CA PRO A 172 4.01 19.01 32.51
C PRO A 172 4.66 18.82 31.12
N PHE A 173 4.38 19.73 30.18
CA PHE A 173 4.95 19.70 28.83
C PHE A 173 6.11 20.69 28.64
N ASP A 174 6.53 21.45 29.68
CA ASP A 174 7.48 22.57 29.57
C ASP A 174 8.81 22.09 29.02
N TYR A 175 9.10 22.43 27.76
CA TYR A 175 10.29 21.96 27.05
C TYR A 175 11.57 22.40 27.77
N CYS A 176 11.62 23.67 28.19
CA CYS A 176 12.75 24.23 28.90
C CYS A 176 12.93 23.58 30.26
N ARG A 177 11.83 23.31 30.97
CA ARG A 177 11.88 22.58 32.25
C ARG A 177 12.27 21.12 32.08
N ARG A 178 11.70 20.43 31.08
CA ARG A 178 11.88 19.00 30.82
C ARG A 178 13.30 18.68 30.38
N HIS A 179 13.89 19.51 29.53
CA HIS A 179 15.21 19.25 28.94
C HIS A 179 16.34 20.05 29.58
N PHE A 180 16.05 21.19 30.20
CA PHE A 180 17.08 22.11 30.72
C PHE A 180 16.87 22.54 32.17
N GLY A 181 15.79 22.11 32.83
CA GLY A 181 15.58 22.31 34.27
C GLY A 181 15.23 23.74 34.70
N PHE A 182 14.89 24.63 33.77
CA PHE A 182 14.44 26.00 34.08
C PHE A 182 13.11 26.33 33.41
N HIS A 183 12.33 27.23 34.01
CA HIS A 183 11.10 27.73 33.40
C HIS A 183 11.44 28.86 32.44
N ASP A 184 11.06 28.76 31.17
CA ASP A 184 11.17 29.89 30.24
C ASP A 184 9.99 30.85 30.48
N PRO A 185 10.22 32.05 31.03
CA PRO A 185 9.14 33.00 31.32
C PRO A 185 8.47 33.55 30.05
N HIS A 186 9.04 33.32 28.87
CA HIS A 186 8.49 33.73 27.58
C HIS A 186 7.75 32.61 26.83
N SER A 187 7.65 31.41 27.41
CA SER A 187 6.96 30.26 26.80
C SER A 187 5.42 30.35 26.82
N LEU A 188 4.86 31.43 27.37
CA LEU A 188 3.43 31.71 27.33
C LEU A 188 2.97 31.98 25.90
N THR A 189 2.23 31.04 25.32
CA THR A 189 1.72 31.21 23.95
C THR A 189 0.31 31.76 23.96
N THR A 190 -0.06 32.43 22.87
CA THR A 190 -1.38 33.03 22.65
C THR A 190 -2.36 32.08 21.98
N VAL A 191 -1.95 30.84 21.66
CA VAL A 191 -2.84 29.85 21.04
C VAL A 191 -3.56 29.09 22.16
N SER A 192 -4.90 29.12 22.15
CA SER A 192 -5.70 28.60 23.25
C SER A 192 -5.53 27.09 23.40
N HIS A 193 -5.28 26.64 24.63
CA HIS A 193 -5.56 25.27 25.03
C HIS A 193 -7.08 25.03 24.95
N LEU A 194 -7.52 24.09 24.10
CA LEU A 194 -8.87 23.56 24.22
C LEU A 194 -8.92 22.70 25.49
N PRO A 195 -9.81 23.00 26.46
CA PRO A 195 -10.04 22.08 27.56
C PRO A 195 -10.45 20.70 27.01
N PRO A 196 -9.95 19.58 27.55
CA PRO A 196 -10.34 18.25 27.08
C PRO A 196 -11.87 18.05 27.05
N GLU A 197 -12.58 18.65 27.99
CA GLU A 197 -14.04 18.69 28.08
C GLU A 197 -14.72 19.33 26.86
N MET A 198 -14.03 20.23 26.14
CA MET A 198 -14.58 20.90 24.95
C MET A 198 -14.59 19.96 23.74
N LEU A 199 -13.79 18.89 23.76
CA LEU A 199 -13.73 17.88 22.72
C LEU A 199 -14.90 16.87 22.79
N PHE A 200 -15.91 17.15 23.60
CA PHE A 200 -17.18 16.42 23.66
C PHE A 200 -18.32 17.22 23.02
N PHE A 201 -18.01 18.09 22.06
CA PHE A 201 -18.97 18.89 21.31
C PHE A 201 -18.60 18.88 19.82
N GLY A 202 -19.56 19.22 18.98
CA GLY A 202 -19.29 19.50 17.57
C GLY A 202 -18.44 20.76 17.43
N LEU A 203 -17.40 20.68 16.60
CA LEU A 203 -16.45 21.75 16.36
C LEU A 203 -16.58 22.23 14.91
N ARG A 204 -16.56 23.54 14.71
CA ARG A 204 -16.55 24.16 13.39
C ARG A 204 -15.16 24.71 13.10
N ASP A 205 -14.69 24.45 11.89
CA ASP A 205 -13.42 24.93 11.38
C ASP A 205 -13.54 25.30 9.88
N GLU A 206 -12.53 25.96 9.32
CA GLU A 206 -12.52 26.44 7.94
C GLU A 206 -11.12 26.36 7.34
N ILE A 207 -11.01 25.75 6.15
CA ILE A 207 -9.78 25.77 5.36
C ILE A 207 -10.10 26.45 4.02
N GLY A 208 -9.37 27.51 3.69
CA GLY A 208 -9.45 28.14 2.36
C GLY A 208 -10.84 28.65 1.97
N GLY A 209 -11.68 29.08 2.92
CA GLY A 209 -13.07 29.49 2.66
C GLY A 209 -14.10 28.37 2.77
N GLU A 210 -13.66 27.12 2.91
CA GLU A 210 -14.53 25.95 3.00
C GLU A 210 -14.71 25.54 4.46
N GLU A 211 -15.88 25.86 5.00
CA GLU A 211 -16.28 25.45 6.34
C GLU A 211 -16.49 23.93 6.40
N TYR A 212 -16.10 23.31 7.51
CA TYR A 212 -16.42 21.92 7.83
C TYR A 212 -16.63 21.74 9.34
N PHE A 213 -17.17 20.59 9.71
CA PHE A 213 -17.46 20.25 11.08
C PHE A 213 -16.76 18.97 11.48
N VAL A 214 -16.29 18.91 12.72
CA VAL A 214 -15.65 17.73 13.30
C VAL A 214 -16.32 17.37 14.61
N LEU A 215 -16.63 16.08 14.79
CA LEU A 215 -16.96 15.53 16.10
C LEU A 215 -15.79 14.68 16.60
N PRO A 216 -15.14 15.03 17.71
CA PRO A 216 -13.95 14.31 18.16
C PRO A 216 -14.25 12.89 18.64
N VAL A 217 -13.44 11.93 18.19
CA VAL A 217 -13.40 10.54 18.65
C VAL A 217 -12.38 10.45 19.77
N HIS A 218 -12.72 9.87 20.91
CA HIS A 218 -11.74 9.61 21.98
C HIS A 218 -11.42 8.12 22.04
N SER A 219 -10.14 7.78 21.90
CA SER A 219 -9.64 6.40 21.86
C SER A 219 -9.99 5.60 23.11
N GLU A 220 -10.13 6.26 24.25
CA GLU A 220 -10.49 5.60 25.51
C GLU A 220 -11.85 4.87 25.48
N PHE A 221 -12.84 5.39 24.72
CA PHE A 221 -14.15 4.75 24.58
C PHE A 221 -14.07 3.53 23.66
N ARG A 222 -13.22 3.56 22.64
CA ARG A 222 -12.91 2.44 21.73
C ARG A 222 -12.29 1.27 22.51
N TYR A 223 -11.23 1.51 23.28
CA TYR A 223 -10.55 0.46 24.05
C TYR A 223 -11.41 -0.20 25.15
N ARG A 224 -12.46 0.48 25.63
CA ARG A 224 -13.38 -0.04 26.65
C ARG A 224 -14.63 -0.68 26.07
N LEU A 225 -15.03 -0.32 24.85
CA LEU A 225 -16.12 -0.95 24.13
C LEU A 225 -15.83 -2.43 23.92
N LEU A 226 -16.79 -3.30 24.27
CA LEU A 226 -16.66 -4.75 24.11
C LEU A 226 -15.39 -5.35 24.76
N LYS A 227 -14.84 -4.71 25.80
CA LYS A 227 -13.65 -5.21 26.51
C LYS A 227 -14.00 -6.40 27.40
N ARG A 228 -14.18 -7.55 26.76
CA ARG A 228 -14.57 -8.84 27.37
C ARG A 228 -13.39 -9.78 27.57
N ARG A 229 -12.22 -9.42 27.06
CA ARG A 229 -10.95 -10.15 27.23
C ARG A 229 -9.81 -9.17 27.53
N PRO A 230 -8.78 -9.62 28.27
CA PRO A 230 -7.51 -8.91 28.40
C PRO A 230 -6.83 -8.62 27.05
N PHE A 231 -6.18 -7.46 26.92
CA PHE A 231 -5.30 -7.19 25.77
C PHE A 231 -3.91 -7.83 25.91
N ALA A 232 -3.43 -8.05 27.13
CA ALA A 232 -2.11 -8.63 27.41
C ALA A 232 -2.15 -9.47 28.70
N ALA A 233 -1.12 -10.27 28.95
CA ALA A 233 -1.03 -11.15 30.12
C ALA A 233 -1.16 -10.43 31.48
N GLY A 234 -0.83 -9.13 31.55
CA GLY A 234 -0.98 -8.28 32.73
C GLY A 234 -2.27 -7.45 32.78
N ASP A 235 -3.12 -7.50 31.76
CA ASP A 235 -4.41 -6.81 31.75
C ASP A 235 -5.46 -7.69 32.44
N HIS A 236 -6.06 -7.19 33.53
CA HIS A 236 -7.14 -7.88 34.24
C HIS A 236 -8.47 -7.16 34.13
N SER A 237 -8.54 -6.10 33.32
CA SER A 237 -9.72 -5.27 33.20
C SER A 237 -10.72 -5.85 32.21
N LEU A 238 -11.95 -6.04 32.67
CA LEU A 238 -13.11 -6.42 31.89
C LEU A 238 -14.19 -5.36 32.12
N ILE A 239 -14.83 -4.89 31.06
CA ILE A 239 -15.83 -3.81 31.14
C ILE A 239 -17.21 -4.38 30.83
N LYS A 240 -18.10 -4.34 31.83
CA LYS A 240 -19.52 -4.66 31.66
C LYS A 240 -20.28 -3.46 31.06
N PRO A 241 -21.43 -3.68 30.38
CA PRO A 241 -22.21 -2.59 29.79
C PRO A 241 -22.55 -1.46 30.77
N GLY A 242 -22.98 -1.77 32.00
CA GLY A 242 -23.29 -0.74 33.02
C GLY A 242 -22.07 0.05 33.52
N GLN A 243 -20.88 -0.55 33.52
CA GLN A 243 -19.63 0.17 33.82
C GLN A 243 -19.26 1.11 32.66
N TYR A 244 -19.48 0.66 31.42
CA TYR A 244 -19.28 1.48 30.23
C TYR A 244 -20.23 2.69 30.23
N VAL A 245 -21.52 2.49 30.49
CA VAL A 245 -22.51 3.58 30.61
C VAL A 245 -22.12 4.58 31.69
N SER A 246 -21.72 4.12 32.88
CA SER A 246 -21.23 5.00 33.95
C SER A 246 -20.06 5.87 33.51
N TYR A 247 -19.15 5.30 32.72
CA TYR A 247 -18.00 6.01 32.19
C TYR A 247 -18.37 7.08 31.16
N LEU A 248 -19.30 6.78 30.25
CA LEU A 248 -19.85 7.76 29.32
C LEU A 248 -20.47 8.94 30.07
N LYS A 249 -21.27 8.67 31.12
CA LYS A 249 -21.93 9.72 31.92
C LYS A 249 -20.94 10.63 32.64
N ASP A 250 -19.89 10.06 33.22
CA ASP A 250 -18.84 10.85 33.91
C ASP A 250 -18.17 11.85 32.97
N ALA A 251 -17.82 11.42 31.75
CA ALA A 251 -17.25 12.29 30.73
C ALA A 251 -18.23 13.38 30.28
N ALA A 252 -19.49 13.01 30.03
CA ALA A 252 -20.54 13.95 29.64
C ALA A 252 -20.85 14.99 30.72
N GLU A 253 -20.93 14.58 31.99
CA GLU A 253 -21.25 15.49 33.09
C GLU A 253 -20.18 16.57 33.26
N LYS A 254 -18.90 16.17 33.25
CA LYS A 254 -17.76 17.09 33.30
C LYS A 254 -17.81 18.10 32.13
N SER A 255 -18.09 17.61 30.93
CA SER A 255 -18.12 18.43 29.72
C SER A 255 -19.26 19.45 29.71
N ARG A 256 -20.44 19.03 30.16
CA ARG A 256 -21.59 19.93 30.32
C ARG A 256 -21.35 20.98 31.41
N GLU A 257 -20.77 20.60 32.55
CA GLU A 257 -20.42 21.56 33.60
C GLU A 257 -19.46 22.63 33.09
N MET A 258 -18.48 22.24 32.28
CA MET A 258 -17.57 23.15 31.61
C MET A 258 -18.33 24.10 30.68
N ALA A 259 -19.18 23.58 29.78
CA ALA A 259 -19.97 24.42 28.87
C ALA A 259 -20.85 25.44 29.62
N ARG A 260 -21.51 25.01 30.71
CA ARG A 260 -22.31 25.90 31.57
C ARG A 260 -21.48 26.98 32.25
N LYS A 261 -20.27 26.67 32.72
CA LYS A 261 -19.34 27.66 33.29
C LYS A 261 -18.93 28.71 32.24
N LEU A 262 -18.91 28.32 30.96
CA LEU A 262 -18.66 29.22 29.83
C LEU A 262 -19.94 29.92 29.31
N GLY A 263 -21.09 29.74 29.96
CA GLY A 263 -22.35 30.37 29.57
C GLY A 263 -22.99 29.79 28.30
N LYS A 264 -22.62 28.55 27.93
CA LYS A 264 -23.21 27.82 26.79
C LYS A 264 -24.19 26.76 27.31
N GLU A 265 -25.35 26.69 26.67
CA GLU A 265 -26.38 25.66 26.92
C GLU A 265 -26.33 24.62 25.80
N LEU A 266 -25.20 23.91 25.70
CA LEU A 266 -25.00 22.83 24.73
C LEU A 266 -24.94 21.51 25.48
N GLU A 267 -25.60 20.48 24.95
CA GLU A 267 -25.46 19.13 25.47
C GLU A 267 -24.29 18.39 24.79
N PRO A 268 -23.47 17.64 25.54
CA PRO A 268 -22.29 16.98 25.01
C PRO A 268 -22.65 15.79 24.10
N VAL A 269 -21.71 15.42 23.25
CA VAL A 269 -21.71 14.21 22.41
C VAL A 269 -20.49 13.36 22.71
N ILE A 270 -20.70 12.05 22.80
CA ILE A 270 -19.64 11.06 22.84
C ILE A 270 -19.67 10.30 21.53
N VAL A 271 -18.61 10.45 20.74
CA VAL A 271 -18.44 9.70 19.49
C VAL A 271 -17.71 8.41 19.80
N ILE A 272 -18.32 7.29 19.45
CA ILE A 272 -17.75 5.96 19.56
C ILE A 272 -17.48 5.48 18.13
N PHE A 273 -16.22 5.39 17.75
CA PHE A 273 -15.78 4.77 16.51
C PHE A 273 -15.18 3.40 16.81
N GLU A 274 -15.48 2.40 15.98
CA GLU A 274 -14.90 1.07 16.10
C GLU A 274 -14.99 0.31 14.77
N ASP A 275 -13.97 -0.50 14.49
CA ASP A 275 -14.00 -1.47 13.40
C ASP A 275 -15.05 -2.56 13.69
N ALA A 276 -15.92 -2.83 12.71
CA ALA A 276 -16.99 -3.80 12.85
C ALA A 276 -16.43 -5.21 13.13
N GLU A 277 -15.23 -5.50 12.64
CA GLU A 277 -14.50 -6.76 12.79
C GLU A 277 -14.15 -7.07 14.25
N LYS A 278 -14.09 -6.05 15.13
CA LYS A 278 -13.93 -6.29 16.57
C LYS A 278 -15.07 -7.12 17.15
N PHE A 279 -16.29 -6.87 16.67
CA PHE A 279 -17.48 -7.64 17.03
C PHE A 279 -17.44 -9.01 16.34
N GLY A 280 -17.34 -10.06 17.14
CA GLY A 280 -17.33 -11.44 16.70
C GLY A 280 -16.02 -11.91 16.06
N GLN A 281 -15.45 -11.20 15.08
CA GLN A 281 -14.25 -11.70 14.38
C GLN A 281 -12.98 -11.62 15.24
N TRP A 282 -12.70 -10.50 15.93
CA TRP A 282 -11.55 -10.42 16.84
C TRP A 282 -11.85 -11.04 18.21
N SER A 283 -13.07 -10.86 18.72
CA SER A 283 -13.48 -11.45 20.00
C SER A 283 -13.59 -12.97 19.94
N LYS A 284 -13.81 -13.55 18.75
CA LYS A 284 -14.15 -14.97 18.51
C LYS A 284 -15.37 -15.42 19.32
N ASP A 285 -16.28 -14.50 19.67
CA ASP A 285 -17.52 -14.77 20.42
C ASP A 285 -18.66 -13.79 20.04
N PRO A 286 -19.26 -13.95 18.85
CA PRO A 286 -20.31 -13.05 18.36
C PRO A 286 -21.58 -13.05 19.23
N GLN A 287 -21.91 -14.17 19.87
CA GLN A 287 -23.11 -14.26 20.73
C GLN A 287 -22.97 -13.43 21.99
N GLY A 288 -21.79 -13.51 22.63
CA GLY A 288 -21.51 -12.71 23.80
C GLY A 288 -21.40 -11.22 23.48
N ASP A 289 -20.90 -10.86 22.30
CA ASP A 289 -20.83 -9.45 21.85
C ASP A 289 -22.24 -8.91 21.57
N THR A 290 -23.09 -9.70 20.92
CA THR A 290 -24.51 -9.38 20.72
C THR A 290 -25.21 -9.12 22.05
N SER A 291 -25.00 -10.02 23.02
CA SER A 291 -25.60 -9.89 24.36
C SER A 291 -25.11 -8.64 25.08
N TRP A 292 -23.82 -8.32 24.96
CA TRP A 292 -23.22 -7.12 25.54
C TRP A 292 -23.81 -5.85 24.91
N MET A 293 -23.92 -5.81 23.57
CA MET A 293 -24.45 -4.66 22.83
C MET A 293 -25.94 -4.41 23.09
N LEU A 294 -26.76 -5.47 23.12
CA LEU A 294 -28.19 -5.35 23.44
C LEU A 294 -28.39 -4.80 24.86
N GLU A 295 -27.59 -5.27 25.82
CA GLU A 295 -27.64 -4.74 27.19
C GLU A 295 -27.17 -3.29 27.24
N PHE A 296 -26.13 -2.91 26.49
CA PHE A 296 -25.69 -1.52 26.37
C PHE A 296 -26.81 -0.62 25.82
N ILE A 297 -27.46 -0.99 24.72
CA ILE A 297 -28.59 -0.25 24.15
C ILE A 297 -29.73 -0.14 25.17
N ARG A 298 -30.09 -1.24 25.83
CA ARG A 298 -31.15 -1.25 26.84
C ARG A 298 -30.85 -0.26 27.96
N LEU A 299 -29.63 -0.25 28.48
CA LEU A 299 -29.20 0.65 29.54
C LEU A 299 -29.20 2.12 29.11
N VAL A 300 -28.74 2.43 27.88
CA VAL A 300 -28.81 3.79 27.34
C VAL A 300 -30.26 4.24 27.19
N ARG A 301 -31.14 3.38 26.68
CA ARG A 301 -32.56 3.68 26.47
C ARG A 301 -33.33 3.91 27.78
N GLU A 302 -32.99 3.17 28.83
CA GLU A 302 -33.62 3.31 30.14
C GLU A 302 -33.08 4.52 30.94
N ASP A 303 -31.93 5.07 30.54
CA ASP A 303 -31.34 6.24 31.18
C ASP A 303 -31.93 7.53 30.58
N PRO A 304 -32.69 8.34 31.33
CA PRO A 304 -33.29 9.57 30.82
C PRO A 304 -32.26 10.63 30.41
N ASP A 305 -31.00 10.44 30.82
CA ASP A 305 -29.91 11.37 30.58
C ASP A 305 -29.05 11.02 29.37
N LEU A 306 -29.31 9.90 28.69
CA LEU A 306 -28.55 9.47 27.52
C LEU A 306 -29.48 9.28 26.31
N GLY A 307 -28.95 9.50 25.12
CA GLY A 307 -29.65 9.22 23.87
C GLY A 307 -28.70 8.98 22.72
N PHE A 308 -29.09 8.12 21.78
CA PHE A 308 -28.32 7.95 20.56
C PHE A 308 -28.65 9.06 19.54
N CYS A 309 -27.66 9.43 18.72
CA CYS A 309 -27.82 10.45 17.70
C CYS A 309 -27.01 10.14 16.44
N GLY A 310 -27.39 10.79 15.33
CA GLY A 310 -26.55 10.90 14.15
C GLY A 310 -25.59 12.09 14.25
N LEU A 311 -24.45 12.04 13.56
CA LEU A 311 -23.41 13.09 13.64
C LEU A 311 -23.94 14.46 13.16
N ARG A 312 -24.43 14.53 11.92
CA ARG A 312 -25.07 15.73 11.37
C ARG A 312 -26.34 16.11 12.12
N SER A 313 -27.13 15.12 12.55
CA SER A 313 -28.36 15.35 13.31
C SER A 313 -28.06 16.04 14.65
N TYR A 314 -27.01 15.62 15.36
CA TYR A 314 -26.52 16.29 16.56
C TYR A 314 -26.15 17.75 16.28
N LEU A 315 -25.37 18.02 15.23
CA LEU A 315 -24.98 19.39 14.87
C LEU A 315 -26.19 20.29 14.56
N LYS A 316 -27.24 19.74 13.93
CA LYS A 316 -28.49 20.46 13.66
C LYS A 316 -29.29 20.75 14.93
N GLN A 317 -29.27 19.83 15.90
CA GLN A 317 -30.06 19.92 17.12
C GLN A 317 -29.39 20.78 18.20
N GLU A 318 -28.12 20.49 18.48
CA GLU A 318 -27.37 21.10 19.59
C GLU A 318 -26.51 22.26 19.11
N GLY A 319 -25.99 22.21 17.88
CA GLY A 319 -25.06 23.21 17.35
C GLY A 319 -23.60 22.80 17.51
N TYR A 320 -22.71 23.79 17.56
CA TYR A 320 -21.26 23.58 17.54
C TYR A 320 -20.53 24.72 18.27
N TRP A 321 -19.24 24.50 18.50
CA TRP A 321 -18.29 25.51 18.93
C TRP A 321 -17.42 25.95 17.77
N ASP A 322 -17.10 27.24 17.74
CA ASP A 322 -16.04 27.74 16.88
C ASP A 322 -14.69 27.37 17.49
N THR A 323 -13.84 26.70 16.71
CA THR A 323 -12.49 26.31 17.13
C THR A 323 -11.40 27.00 16.30
N TYR A 324 -10.20 27.03 16.87
CA TYR A 324 -8.95 27.36 16.17
C TYR A 324 -8.34 26.07 15.59
N PRO A 325 -7.49 26.14 14.54
CA PRO A 325 -7.39 25.06 13.57
C PRO A 325 -6.95 23.75 14.21
N ALA A 326 -7.67 22.68 13.87
CA ALA A 326 -7.23 21.31 14.16
C ALA A 326 -5.80 21.11 13.61
N ALA A 327 -4.95 20.40 14.36
CA ALA A 327 -3.64 20.01 13.86
C ALA A 327 -3.84 19.15 12.61
N THR A 328 -3.46 19.67 11.46
CA THR A 328 -3.63 19.00 10.18
C THR A 328 -2.43 18.10 9.89
N SER A 329 -2.62 17.11 9.02
CA SER A 329 -1.62 16.08 8.70
C SER A 329 -1.36 15.10 9.85
N ARG A 330 -2.45 14.61 10.45
CA ARG A 330 -2.47 13.64 11.55
C ARG A 330 -3.41 12.48 11.22
N SER A 331 -3.31 11.44 12.03
CA SER A 331 -4.23 10.31 12.13
C SER A 331 -4.38 9.90 13.61
N TYR A 332 -4.95 8.74 13.91
CA TYR A 332 -5.09 8.20 15.26
C TYR A 332 -3.72 7.82 15.87
N PRO A 333 -3.61 7.75 17.22
CA PRO A 333 -2.34 7.57 17.91
C PRO A 333 -1.52 6.36 17.44
N GLU A 334 -2.15 5.22 17.18
CA GLU A 334 -1.43 4.03 16.71
C GLU A 334 -0.86 4.20 15.30
N TRP A 335 -1.62 4.82 14.39
CA TRP A 335 -1.12 5.15 13.05
C TRP A 335 0.08 6.09 13.10
N GLU A 336 0.01 7.14 13.92
CA GLU A 336 1.13 8.04 14.14
C GLU A 336 2.37 7.30 14.64
N ASN A 337 2.22 6.23 15.43
CA ASN A 337 3.35 5.41 15.84
C ASN A 337 3.88 4.53 14.71
N TRP A 338 3.01 3.86 13.94
CA TRP A 338 3.40 3.00 12.82
C TRP A 338 4.09 3.78 11.70
N THR A 339 3.68 5.02 11.47
CA THR A 339 4.29 5.93 10.50
C THR A 339 5.47 6.72 11.06
N ALA A 340 5.91 6.43 12.29
CA ALA A 340 6.93 7.19 13.01
C ALA A 340 6.68 8.71 13.02
N ARG A 341 5.39 9.10 13.09
CA ARG A 341 4.85 10.47 13.10
C ARG A 341 5.17 11.27 11.85
N ARG A 342 5.38 10.57 10.72
CA ARG A 342 5.67 11.18 9.43
C ARG A 342 4.43 11.28 8.53
N GLY A 343 3.29 10.72 8.95
CA GLY A 343 2.11 10.57 8.12
C GLY A 343 2.36 9.66 6.91
N ILE A 344 1.34 9.44 6.07
CA ILE A 344 1.48 8.49 4.95
C ILE A 344 2.50 8.97 3.92
N ARG A 345 2.49 10.28 3.61
CA ARG A 345 3.47 10.90 2.70
C ARG A 345 4.90 10.70 3.21
N GLY A 346 5.14 10.90 4.50
CA GLY A 346 6.46 10.73 5.09
C GLY A 346 6.95 9.29 5.11
N VAL A 347 6.05 8.31 5.24
CA VAL A 347 6.38 6.89 5.10
C VAL A 347 6.84 6.57 3.68
N THR A 348 6.19 7.15 2.65
CA THR A 348 6.64 6.92 1.27
C THR A 348 8.08 7.37 1.03
N PHE A 349 8.62 8.35 1.75
CA PHE A 349 10.04 8.74 1.60
C PHE A 349 11.02 7.81 2.34
N GLY A 350 10.57 7.15 3.41
CA GLY A 350 11.42 6.33 4.27
C GLY A 350 11.49 4.85 3.89
N ASP A 351 10.62 4.39 2.99
CA ASP A 351 10.51 3.00 2.57
C ASP A 351 10.76 2.87 1.07
N GLU A 352 11.90 2.25 0.70
CA GLU A 352 12.31 2.04 -0.70
C GLU A 352 11.25 1.30 -1.52
N ARG A 353 10.54 0.32 -0.92
CA ARG A 353 9.51 -0.46 -1.62
C ARG A 353 8.30 0.41 -1.96
N LEU A 354 7.83 1.21 -1.01
CA LEU A 354 6.72 2.12 -1.22
C LEU A 354 7.05 3.23 -2.23
N ARG A 355 8.30 3.73 -2.26
CA ARG A 355 8.73 4.68 -3.30
C ARG A 355 8.53 4.13 -4.71
N LYS A 356 8.83 2.85 -4.93
CA LYS A 356 8.64 2.19 -6.24
C LYS A 356 7.16 2.14 -6.64
N VAL A 357 6.24 1.86 -5.70
CA VAL A 357 4.79 1.89 -5.97
C VAL A 357 4.35 3.30 -6.36
N ILE A 358 4.77 4.31 -5.60
CA ILE A 358 4.46 5.71 -5.88
C ILE A 358 5.08 6.16 -7.21
N ALA A 359 6.29 5.72 -7.55
CA ALA A 359 6.92 6.05 -8.81
C ALA A 359 6.10 5.54 -10.01
N ARG A 360 5.57 4.30 -9.95
CA ARG A 360 4.65 3.78 -10.97
C ARG A 360 3.34 4.55 -11.04
N GLN A 361 2.79 4.98 -9.91
CA GLN A 361 1.60 5.85 -9.91
C GLN A 361 1.90 7.20 -10.59
N ARG A 362 3.03 7.84 -10.28
CA ARG A 362 3.45 9.10 -10.90
C ARG A 362 3.65 8.96 -12.40
N ASP A 363 4.16 7.82 -12.87
CA ASP A 363 4.34 7.55 -14.29
C ASP A 363 3.00 7.52 -15.03
N LEU A 364 2.02 6.79 -14.49
CA LEU A 364 0.65 6.79 -15.01
C LEU A 364 0.02 8.19 -14.95
N GLU A 365 0.17 8.92 -13.85
CA GLU A 365 -0.34 10.28 -13.72
C GLU A 365 0.28 11.23 -14.75
N GLN A 366 1.59 11.15 -14.97
CA GLN A 366 2.28 11.96 -15.95
C GLN A 366 1.78 11.64 -17.36
N ARG A 367 1.57 10.36 -17.68
CA ARG A 367 1.02 9.94 -18.96
C ARG A 367 -0.40 10.48 -19.19
N MET A 368 -1.25 10.43 -18.15
CA MET A 368 -2.60 10.98 -18.20
C MET A 368 -2.61 12.51 -18.30
N GLN A 369 -1.69 13.20 -17.62
CA GLN A 369 -1.50 14.63 -17.77
C GLN A 369 -1.18 15.01 -19.23
N ASP A 370 -0.36 14.22 -19.92
CA ASP A 370 -0.03 14.48 -21.32
C ASP A 370 -1.26 14.32 -22.23
N VAL A 371 -2.05 13.25 -22.02
CA VAL A 371 -3.33 13.03 -22.71
C VAL A 371 -4.29 14.20 -22.50
N GLU A 372 -4.45 14.66 -21.26
CA GLU A 372 -5.36 15.76 -20.92
C GLU A 372 -4.90 17.09 -21.51
N ARG A 373 -3.61 17.41 -21.41
CA ARG A 373 -3.05 18.62 -22.02
C ARG A 373 -3.26 18.63 -23.53
N TRP A 374 -3.13 17.47 -24.17
CA TRP A 374 -3.40 17.31 -25.61
C TRP A 374 -4.87 17.57 -25.94
N ILE A 375 -5.81 16.99 -25.19
CA ILE A 375 -7.26 17.20 -25.40
C ILE A 375 -7.63 18.69 -25.21
N LEU A 376 -7.09 19.32 -24.17
CA LEU A 376 -7.41 20.71 -23.84
C LEU A 376 -6.83 21.74 -24.84
N GLN A 377 -5.79 21.40 -25.59
CA GLN A 377 -5.18 22.32 -26.56
C GLN A 377 -6.13 22.67 -27.74
N GLU A 378 -7.09 21.78 -28.01
CA GLU A 378 -8.10 21.91 -29.06
C GLU A 378 -9.40 22.59 -28.59
N VAL A 379 -9.44 23.01 -27.33
CA VAL A 379 -10.60 23.72 -26.78
C VAL A 379 -10.41 25.22 -26.95
N GLU A 380 -11.30 25.85 -27.71
CA GLU A 380 -11.37 27.29 -27.87
C GLU A 380 -12.67 27.84 -27.29
N ILE A 381 -12.56 28.82 -26.41
CA ILE A 381 -13.70 29.60 -25.91
C ILE A 381 -13.44 31.07 -26.27
N SER A 382 -14.38 31.68 -26.98
CA SER A 382 -14.26 33.07 -27.41
C SER A 382 -13.98 34.00 -26.23
N GLY A 383 -12.91 34.78 -26.33
CA GLY A 383 -12.49 35.72 -25.29
C GLY A 383 -11.63 35.15 -24.15
N LEU A 384 -11.32 33.84 -24.14
CA LEU A 384 -10.44 33.22 -23.15
C LEU A 384 -9.14 32.68 -23.78
N PRO A 385 -7.96 33.01 -23.25
CA PRO A 385 -6.70 32.40 -23.69
C PRO A 385 -6.68 30.89 -23.44
N ARG A 386 -6.23 30.11 -24.43
CA ARG A 386 -6.16 28.63 -24.32
C ARG A 386 -5.33 28.15 -23.12
N LEU A 387 -4.21 28.82 -22.83
CA LEU A 387 -3.35 28.47 -21.69
C LEU A 387 -4.06 28.69 -20.35
N LEU A 388 -4.78 29.81 -20.20
CA LEU A 388 -5.55 30.09 -18.98
C LEU A 388 -6.66 29.06 -18.78
N LEU A 389 -7.37 28.70 -19.86
CA LEU A 389 -8.40 27.66 -19.79
C LEU A 389 -7.81 26.31 -19.38
N ARG A 390 -6.68 25.92 -19.99
CA ARG A 390 -5.99 24.67 -19.66
C ARG A 390 -5.61 24.65 -18.18
N ASP A 391 -4.91 25.68 -17.69
CA ASP A 391 -4.41 25.70 -16.32
C ASP A 391 -5.57 25.71 -15.31
N ALA A 392 -6.64 26.49 -15.59
CA ALA A 392 -7.85 26.50 -14.77
C ALA A 392 -8.56 25.13 -14.71
N VAL A 393 -8.56 24.36 -15.80
CA VAL A 393 -9.14 23.00 -15.80
C VAL A 393 -8.23 22.03 -15.06
N MET A 394 -6.91 22.11 -15.24
CA MET A 394 -5.94 21.17 -14.65
C MET A 394 -5.91 21.23 -13.12
N ASP A 395 -6.18 22.41 -12.54
CA ASP A 395 -6.24 22.63 -11.09
C ASP A 395 -7.67 22.46 -10.51
N SER A 396 -8.67 22.19 -11.35
CA SER A 396 -10.06 22.09 -10.94
C SER A 396 -10.40 20.72 -10.34
N PRO A 397 -11.20 20.64 -9.26
CA PRO A 397 -11.83 19.40 -8.81
C PRO A 397 -12.72 18.76 -9.89
N HIS A 398 -13.15 19.51 -10.91
CA HIS A 398 -13.95 19.02 -12.03
C HIS A 398 -13.14 18.57 -13.24
N ARG A 399 -11.80 18.59 -13.17
CA ARG A 399 -10.91 18.20 -14.27
C ARG A 399 -11.33 16.89 -14.93
N PHE A 400 -11.43 15.81 -14.16
CA PHE A 400 -11.86 14.50 -14.65
C PHE A 400 -13.16 14.57 -15.46
N ARG A 401 -14.22 15.11 -14.87
CA ARG A 401 -15.53 15.19 -15.52
C ARG A 401 -15.47 16.03 -16.81
N PHE A 402 -14.77 17.16 -16.77
CA PHE A 402 -14.65 18.04 -17.92
C PHE A 402 -13.95 17.35 -19.10
N VAL A 403 -12.83 16.68 -18.83
CA VAL A 403 -12.09 15.92 -19.86
C VAL A 403 -12.90 14.74 -20.36
N GLU A 404 -13.56 14.00 -19.47
CA GLU A 404 -14.42 12.87 -19.84
C GLU A 404 -15.55 13.27 -20.81
N GLU A 405 -16.25 14.37 -20.51
CA GLU A 405 -17.33 14.89 -21.36
C GLU A 405 -16.80 15.38 -22.72
N LEU A 406 -15.61 15.99 -22.75
CA LEU A 406 -14.95 16.37 -24.00
C LEU A 406 -14.57 15.15 -24.85
N LEU A 407 -14.03 14.11 -24.22
CA LEU A 407 -13.71 12.85 -24.88
C LEU A 407 -14.97 12.23 -25.49
N ALA A 408 -16.04 12.13 -24.70
CA ALA A 408 -17.30 11.54 -25.15
C ALA A 408 -17.97 12.33 -26.28
N ALA A 409 -17.79 13.66 -26.32
CA ALA A 409 -18.40 14.52 -27.33
C ALA A 409 -17.60 14.57 -28.65
N ARG A 410 -16.28 14.36 -28.63
CA ARG A 410 -15.39 14.63 -29.78
C ARG A 410 -14.71 13.39 -30.35
N TYR A 411 -14.64 12.30 -29.60
CA TYR A 411 -13.87 11.10 -29.96
C TYR A 411 -14.73 9.83 -29.81
N PRO A 412 -14.26 8.67 -30.30
CA PRO A 412 -14.94 7.40 -30.06
C PRO A 412 -15.20 7.16 -28.57
N GLN A 413 -16.35 6.58 -28.25
CA GLN A 413 -16.82 6.38 -26.88
C GLN A 413 -15.83 5.56 -26.03
N GLU A 414 -15.08 4.68 -26.68
CA GLU A 414 -14.02 3.87 -26.09
C GLU A 414 -12.95 4.73 -25.39
N LEU A 415 -12.63 5.93 -25.90
CA LEU A 415 -11.62 6.79 -25.26
C LEU A 415 -12.12 7.39 -23.94
N ALA A 416 -13.37 7.82 -23.88
CA ALA A 416 -13.96 8.33 -22.64
C ALA A 416 -14.09 7.22 -21.59
N ARG A 417 -14.48 6.01 -22.03
CA ARG A 417 -14.51 4.80 -21.20
C ARG A 417 -13.13 4.42 -20.67
N ALA A 418 -12.11 4.44 -21.54
CA ALA A 418 -10.73 4.17 -21.17
C ALA A 418 -10.20 5.19 -20.15
N TYR A 419 -10.49 6.48 -20.37
CA TYR A 419 -10.14 7.54 -19.43
C TYR A 419 -10.77 7.31 -18.04
N ARG A 420 -12.04 6.92 -17.97
CA ARG A 420 -12.75 6.58 -16.72
C ARG A 420 -12.15 5.38 -16.00
N VAL A 421 -11.84 4.29 -16.72
CA VAL A 421 -11.32 3.09 -16.07
C VAL A 421 -9.89 3.31 -15.55
N ILE A 422 -9.05 4.06 -16.28
CA ILE A 422 -7.70 4.43 -15.81
C ILE A 422 -7.79 5.26 -14.53
N GLN A 423 -8.72 6.22 -14.49
CA GLN A 423 -8.96 7.04 -13.30
C GLN A 423 -9.30 6.18 -12.07
N ARG A 424 -10.16 5.17 -12.23
CA ARG A 424 -10.50 4.23 -11.17
C ARG A 424 -9.32 3.37 -10.73
N VAL A 425 -8.59 2.78 -11.68
CA VAL A 425 -7.39 1.96 -11.38
C VAL A 425 -6.36 2.75 -10.56
N ARG A 426 -6.13 4.01 -10.91
CA ARG A 426 -5.20 4.87 -10.15
C ARG A 426 -5.63 4.99 -8.68
N ASN A 427 -6.90 5.24 -8.42
CA ASN A 427 -7.42 5.39 -7.06
C ASN A 427 -7.36 4.09 -6.26
N LEU A 428 -7.64 2.97 -6.91
CA LEU A 428 -7.51 1.64 -6.30
C LEU A 428 -6.05 1.36 -5.87
N ALA A 429 -5.06 1.86 -6.60
CA ALA A 429 -3.66 1.56 -6.32
C ALA A 429 -3.11 2.19 -5.03
N TYR A 430 -3.75 3.24 -4.48
CA TYR A 430 -3.40 3.84 -3.19
C TYR A 430 -4.47 3.61 -2.10
N GLN A 431 -5.23 2.52 -2.20
CA GLN A 431 -6.16 2.09 -1.16
C GLN A 431 -5.51 1.94 0.24
N GLU A 432 -6.27 2.27 1.28
CA GLU A 432 -6.04 1.97 2.69
C GLU A 432 -6.05 0.49 2.96
N ASP A 433 -4.90 0.00 3.38
CA ASP A 433 -4.59 -1.39 3.67
C ASP A 433 -3.20 -1.37 4.36
N PRO A 434 -2.69 -2.47 4.94
CA PRO A 434 -1.31 -2.56 5.39
C PRO A 434 -0.28 -2.24 4.30
N ARG A 435 -0.70 -2.21 3.01
CA ARG A 435 0.08 -1.75 1.85
C ARG A 435 0.93 -0.53 2.18
N TRP A 436 0.35 0.48 2.83
CA TRP A 436 0.99 1.78 3.06
C TRP A 436 1.45 2.03 4.49
N ALA A 437 0.89 1.29 5.45
CA ALA A 437 1.42 1.25 6.80
C ALA A 437 2.63 0.33 6.81
N SER A 438 3.77 0.86 6.33
CA SER A 438 5.00 0.14 5.97
C SER A 438 5.43 -1.05 6.84
N ARG A 439 4.98 -1.21 8.08
CA ARG A 439 5.27 -2.36 8.95
C ARG A 439 4.24 -2.50 10.08
N HIS A 440 2.95 -2.65 9.77
CA HIS A 440 2.01 -2.97 10.85
C HIS A 440 2.49 -4.25 11.59
N PRO A 441 2.78 -4.19 12.92
CA PRO A 441 3.45 -5.28 13.61
C PRO A 441 2.70 -6.61 13.55
N SER A 442 1.38 -6.54 13.40
CA SER A 442 0.47 -7.69 13.40
C SER A 442 0.22 -8.34 12.04
N TYR A 443 0.62 -7.73 10.92
CA TYR A 443 0.32 -8.28 9.56
C TYR A 443 1.54 -8.87 8.83
N GLY A 444 2.76 -8.38 9.08
CA GLY A 444 3.97 -8.84 8.36
C GLY A 444 4.09 -8.31 6.94
N SER A 445 4.85 -8.99 6.08
CA SER A 445 4.93 -8.66 4.65
C SER A 445 3.57 -8.89 3.98
N CYS A 446 3.14 -7.91 3.18
CA CYS A 446 1.86 -7.91 2.48
C CYS A 446 2.07 -7.76 0.95
N ALA A 447 3.16 -8.34 0.43
CA ALA A 447 3.62 -8.02 -0.93
C ALA A 447 2.61 -8.33 -2.03
N TYR A 448 1.76 -9.33 -1.80
CA TYR A 448 0.69 -9.73 -2.70
C TYR A 448 -0.24 -8.59 -3.11
N PHE A 449 -0.60 -7.71 -2.16
CA PHE A 449 -1.53 -6.61 -2.41
C PHE A 449 -0.94 -5.55 -3.36
N ASP A 450 0.34 -5.21 -3.16
CA ASP A 450 1.05 -4.26 -4.00
C ASP A 450 1.28 -4.84 -5.41
N LEU A 451 1.58 -6.14 -5.51
CA LEU A 451 1.78 -6.81 -6.81
C LEU A 451 0.52 -6.73 -7.68
N GLN A 452 -0.67 -6.93 -7.11
CA GLN A 452 -1.93 -6.76 -7.86
C GLN A 452 -2.16 -5.31 -8.25
N GLY A 453 -1.95 -4.35 -7.33
CA GLY A 453 -2.06 -2.93 -7.63
C GLY A 453 -1.12 -2.50 -8.78
N LEU A 454 0.15 -2.92 -8.73
CA LEU A 454 1.15 -2.69 -9.77
C LEU A 454 0.76 -3.32 -11.10
N ALA A 455 0.21 -4.54 -11.09
CA ALA A 455 -0.24 -5.22 -12.29
C ALA A 455 -1.34 -4.42 -13.01
N TYR A 456 -2.32 -3.89 -12.27
CA TYR A 456 -3.35 -3.02 -12.83
C TYR A 456 -2.82 -1.66 -13.27
N LEU A 457 -1.91 -1.04 -12.51
CA LEU A 457 -1.29 0.24 -12.88
C LEU A 457 -0.56 0.12 -14.23
N GLU A 458 0.19 -0.96 -14.44
CA GLU A 458 0.86 -1.22 -15.69
C GLU A 458 -0.14 -1.34 -16.86
N LEU A 459 -1.20 -2.13 -16.68
CA LEU A 459 -2.24 -2.29 -17.70
C LEU A 459 -2.95 -0.96 -17.99
N ALA A 460 -3.21 -0.14 -16.98
CA ALA A 460 -3.80 1.19 -17.15
C ALA A 460 -2.85 2.14 -17.89
N GLU A 461 -1.54 2.07 -17.64
CA GLU A 461 -0.55 2.86 -18.38
C GLU A 461 -0.47 2.43 -19.84
N ARG A 462 -0.52 1.12 -20.13
CA ARG A 462 -0.61 0.63 -21.52
C ARG A 462 -1.90 1.06 -22.20
N LEU A 463 -3.02 1.11 -21.48
CA LEU A 463 -4.26 1.65 -22.01
C LEU A 463 -4.12 3.16 -22.32
N ALA A 464 -3.47 3.92 -21.45
CA ALA A 464 -3.16 5.33 -21.68
C ALA A 464 -2.26 5.53 -22.91
N ASP A 465 -1.28 4.64 -23.13
CA ASP A 465 -0.46 4.62 -24.35
C ASP A 465 -1.33 4.39 -25.59
N ARG A 466 -2.31 3.47 -25.55
CA ARG A 466 -3.24 3.26 -26.66
C ARG A 466 -4.16 4.46 -26.92
N ILE A 467 -4.62 5.15 -25.88
CA ILE A 467 -5.37 6.40 -26.02
C ILE A 467 -4.50 7.43 -26.76
N TRP A 468 -3.24 7.58 -26.34
CA TRP A 468 -2.32 8.53 -26.95
C TRP A 468 -2.03 8.23 -28.42
N GLU A 469 -1.79 6.96 -28.77
CA GLU A 469 -1.60 6.51 -30.15
C GLU A 469 -2.81 6.88 -31.02
N GLN A 470 -4.04 6.67 -30.53
CA GLN A 470 -5.26 7.05 -31.25
C GLN A 470 -5.43 8.57 -31.38
N LEU A 471 -5.08 9.34 -30.34
CA LEU A 471 -5.20 10.80 -30.37
C LEU A 471 -4.19 11.46 -31.32
N LYS A 472 -3.03 10.84 -31.53
CA LYS A 472 -1.97 11.37 -32.40
C LYS A 472 -1.90 10.76 -33.79
N ASP A 473 -2.59 9.64 -34.01
CA ASP A 473 -2.44 8.82 -35.22
C ASP A 473 -0.96 8.47 -35.49
N ASP A 474 -0.21 8.17 -34.40
CA ASP A 474 1.21 7.81 -34.45
C ASP A 474 1.47 6.62 -33.52
N ALA A 475 2.12 5.60 -34.07
CA ALA A 475 2.45 4.39 -33.33
C ALA A 475 3.61 4.66 -32.37
N HIS A 476 3.47 4.17 -31.14
CA HIS A 476 4.49 4.37 -30.15
C HIS A 476 5.79 3.63 -30.53
N ARG A 477 6.93 4.31 -30.41
CA ARG A 477 8.24 3.75 -30.77
C ARG A 477 8.91 3.18 -29.53
N TRP A 478 9.30 1.92 -29.61
CA TRP A 478 10.03 1.21 -28.57
C TRP A 478 11.48 0.95 -29.03
N PRO A 479 12.44 0.83 -28.11
CA PRO A 479 12.33 1.09 -26.66
C PRO A 479 12.36 2.59 -26.34
N GLU A 480 11.70 2.99 -25.25
CA GLU A 480 11.89 4.31 -24.64
C GLU A 480 12.98 4.22 -23.57
N VAL A 481 13.95 5.15 -23.59
CA VAL A 481 14.99 5.25 -22.57
C VAL A 481 14.96 6.64 -21.96
N LYS A 482 14.83 6.72 -20.63
CA LYS A 482 14.85 7.98 -19.87
C LYS A 482 15.83 7.85 -18.71
N ILE A 483 16.59 8.90 -18.44
CA ILE A 483 17.45 9.01 -17.27
C ILE A 483 16.82 10.05 -16.35
N ARG A 484 16.51 9.64 -15.12
CA ARG A 484 15.97 10.50 -14.07
C ARG A 484 16.04 9.79 -12.72
N ASP A 485 16.08 10.57 -11.65
CA ASP A 485 15.70 10.12 -10.32
C ASP A 485 14.23 9.66 -10.32
N TRP A 486 14.04 8.34 -10.43
CA TRP A 486 12.74 7.73 -10.65
C TRP A 486 11.98 7.53 -9.35
N ASP A 487 12.66 7.09 -8.29
CA ASP A 487 12.05 6.81 -6.99
C ASP A 487 12.18 8.00 -6.00
N LEU A 488 12.80 9.12 -6.42
CA LEU A 488 13.05 10.33 -5.65
C LEU A 488 13.99 10.12 -4.45
N ASP A 489 15.06 9.37 -4.67
CA ASP A 489 16.12 9.13 -3.67
C ASP A 489 17.36 10.01 -3.81
N GLY A 490 17.37 10.88 -4.83
CA GLY A 490 18.46 11.80 -5.13
C GLY A 490 19.55 11.24 -6.03
N GLU A 491 19.41 9.99 -6.50
CA GLU A 491 20.29 9.37 -7.48
C GLU A 491 19.53 9.10 -8.79
N ASP A 492 20.25 8.99 -9.92
CA ASP A 492 19.62 8.73 -11.21
C ASP A 492 19.42 7.24 -11.50
N GLU A 493 18.28 6.92 -12.10
CA GLU A 493 17.96 5.63 -12.72
C GLU A 493 17.91 5.76 -14.25
N VAL A 494 18.24 4.66 -14.93
CA VAL A 494 17.86 4.46 -16.33
C VAL A 494 16.55 3.68 -16.37
N VAL A 495 15.48 4.34 -16.78
CA VAL A 495 14.14 3.75 -16.98
C VAL A 495 14.01 3.37 -18.46
N VAL A 496 13.79 2.09 -18.73
CA VAL A 496 13.60 1.55 -20.07
C VAL A 496 12.24 0.91 -20.18
N ARG A 497 11.44 1.38 -21.15
CA ARG A 497 10.12 0.80 -21.46
C ARG A 497 10.14 0.18 -22.85
N THR A 498 9.59 -1.01 -22.97
CA THR A 498 9.35 -1.70 -24.25
C THR A 498 7.85 -1.99 -24.40
N GLY A 499 7.45 -2.75 -25.42
CA GLY A 499 6.07 -3.16 -25.57
C GLY A 499 5.59 -4.17 -24.52
N HIS A 500 6.50 -4.87 -23.83
CA HIS A 500 6.17 -5.95 -22.88
C HIS A 500 6.90 -5.88 -21.54
N GLN A 501 7.76 -4.88 -21.31
CA GLN A 501 8.37 -4.67 -20.00
C GLN A 501 8.67 -3.21 -19.71
N GLU A 502 8.87 -2.96 -18.43
CA GLU A 502 9.53 -1.77 -17.89
C GLU A 502 10.65 -2.21 -16.96
N VAL A 503 11.85 -1.67 -17.15
CA VAL A 503 13.06 -1.99 -16.39
C VAL A 503 13.64 -0.70 -15.84
N VAL A 504 13.92 -0.68 -14.54
CA VAL A 504 14.56 0.46 -13.87
C VAL A 504 15.91 0.02 -13.31
N ILE A 505 16.98 0.61 -13.83
CA ILE A 505 18.36 0.34 -13.43
C ILE A 505 18.89 1.53 -12.64
N HIS A 506 19.17 1.33 -11.35
CA HIS A 506 19.81 2.36 -10.53
C HIS A 506 21.28 2.48 -10.91
N VAL A 507 21.70 3.66 -11.39
CA VAL A 507 23.01 3.85 -12.00
C VAL A 507 24.12 3.57 -11.00
N ARG A 508 24.07 4.19 -9.81
CA ARG A 508 25.15 4.08 -8.81
C ARG A 508 25.27 2.69 -8.20
N ARG A 509 24.13 2.01 -7.96
CA ARG A 509 24.11 0.62 -7.46
C ARG A 509 24.42 -0.40 -8.56
N GLY A 510 24.20 -0.04 -9.83
CA GLY A 510 24.33 -0.94 -10.98
C GLY A 510 23.40 -2.15 -10.90
N GLN A 511 22.23 -1.97 -10.30
CA GLN A 511 21.24 -3.02 -10.00
C GLN A 511 19.92 -2.71 -10.71
N VAL A 512 19.17 -3.75 -11.06
CA VAL A 512 17.78 -3.61 -11.48
C VAL A 512 16.92 -3.51 -10.22
N ILE A 513 16.36 -2.34 -9.97
CA ILE A 513 15.59 -2.06 -8.75
C ILE A 513 14.10 -2.33 -8.93
N PHE A 514 13.63 -2.30 -10.18
CA PHE A 514 12.27 -2.61 -10.55
C PHE A 514 12.25 -3.23 -11.95
N GLN A 515 11.46 -4.29 -12.12
CA GLN A 515 11.14 -4.82 -13.43
C GLN A 515 9.69 -5.30 -13.45
N HIS A 516 8.94 -4.85 -14.44
CA HIS A 516 7.57 -5.26 -14.67
C HIS A 516 7.42 -5.88 -16.05
N ALA A 517 6.69 -6.99 -16.12
CA ALA A 517 6.44 -7.76 -17.33
C ALA A 517 4.96 -7.77 -17.68
N ILE A 518 4.67 -7.81 -18.98
CA ILE A 518 3.33 -7.94 -19.54
C ILE A 518 3.31 -9.16 -20.47
N GLY A 519 2.18 -9.87 -20.46
CA GLY A 519 1.83 -10.90 -21.43
C GLY A 519 1.63 -10.33 -22.84
N GLU A 520 1.06 -11.13 -23.75
CA GLU A 520 0.92 -10.74 -25.16
C GLU A 520 0.16 -9.42 -25.38
N LYS A 521 0.54 -8.71 -26.45
CA LYS A 521 -0.04 -7.40 -26.80
C LYS A 521 -1.56 -7.46 -26.98
N GLN A 522 -2.25 -6.70 -26.13
CA GLN A 522 -3.68 -6.43 -26.26
C GLN A 522 -3.93 -5.09 -26.97
N GLY A 523 -4.93 -5.06 -27.85
CA GLY A 523 -5.42 -3.81 -28.46
C GLY A 523 -6.19 -2.94 -27.46
N LEU A 524 -6.48 -1.69 -27.82
CA LEU A 524 -7.25 -0.77 -26.95
C LEU A 524 -8.57 -1.39 -26.47
N ALA A 525 -9.34 -1.99 -27.38
CA ALA A 525 -10.65 -2.56 -27.05
C ALA A 525 -10.55 -3.75 -26.09
N GLU A 526 -9.62 -4.67 -26.32
CA GLU A 526 -9.44 -5.86 -25.48
C GLU A 526 -9.00 -5.47 -24.05
N LEU A 527 -8.02 -4.57 -23.96
CA LEU A 527 -7.52 -4.07 -22.69
C LEU A 527 -8.58 -3.26 -21.94
N LEU A 528 -9.33 -2.42 -22.66
CA LEU A 528 -10.45 -1.67 -22.10
C LEU A 528 -11.53 -2.60 -21.56
N GLU A 529 -11.95 -3.59 -22.33
CA GLU A 529 -12.98 -4.56 -21.91
C GLU A 529 -12.52 -5.37 -20.69
N TYR A 530 -11.26 -5.78 -20.65
CA TYR A 530 -10.68 -6.46 -19.50
C TYR A 530 -10.71 -5.55 -18.26
N LEU A 531 -10.13 -4.35 -18.34
CA LEU A 531 -10.06 -3.44 -17.20
C LEU A 531 -11.44 -2.97 -16.77
N GLU A 532 -12.38 -2.69 -17.68
CA GLU A 532 -13.74 -2.33 -17.31
C GLU A 532 -14.46 -3.49 -16.63
N LYS A 533 -14.31 -4.72 -17.13
CA LYS A 533 -14.90 -5.89 -16.47
C LYS A 533 -14.33 -6.06 -15.06
N GLU A 534 -13.01 -5.97 -14.91
CA GLU A 534 -12.35 -6.07 -13.62
C GLU A 534 -12.72 -4.89 -12.71
N MET A 535 -12.91 -3.67 -13.22
CA MET A 535 -13.18 -2.49 -12.39
C MET A 535 -14.67 -2.22 -12.16
N LEU A 536 -15.59 -2.50 -13.08
CA LEU A 536 -17.05 -2.30 -12.90
C LEU A 536 -17.57 -3.06 -11.68
N SER A 537 -17.02 -4.25 -11.48
CA SER A 537 -17.29 -5.10 -10.34
C SER A 537 -15.96 -5.77 -10.00
N PRO A 538 -15.06 -5.11 -9.23
CA PRO A 538 -13.79 -5.64 -8.75
C PRO A 538 -13.89 -7.12 -8.53
N VAL A 539 -13.35 -7.88 -9.48
CA VAL A 539 -13.43 -9.33 -9.41
C VAL A 539 -12.57 -9.69 -8.21
N THR A 540 -13.23 -10.28 -7.21
CA THR A 540 -12.59 -10.45 -5.91
C THR A 540 -11.33 -11.33 -5.96
N TYR A 541 -11.17 -12.13 -7.03
CA TYR A 541 -10.05 -13.06 -7.24
C TYR A 541 -9.54 -12.93 -8.68
N SER A 542 -8.89 -11.80 -8.99
CA SER A 542 -8.42 -11.49 -10.33
C SER A 542 -7.29 -12.42 -10.80
N GLU A 543 -7.23 -12.67 -12.10
CA GLU A 543 -6.13 -13.36 -12.77
C GLU A 543 -5.11 -12.37 -13.37
N VAL A 544 -5.12 -11.11 -12.93
CA VAL A 544 -4.26 -10.04 -13.47
C VAL A 544 -2.78 -10.42 -13.48
N LEU A 545 -2.31 -11.19 -12.49
CA LEU A 545 -0.93 -11.64 -12.39
C LEU A 545 -0.51 -12.65 -13.48
N ALA A 546 -1.45 -13.22 -14.22
CA ALA A 546 -1.19 -14.02 -15.42
C ALA A 546 -0.97 -13.15 -16.67
N LEU A 547 -1.37 -11.88 -16.63
CA LEU A 547 -1.28 -10.92 -17.74
C LEU A 547 -0.22 -9.85 -17.51
N SER A 548 0.05 -9.49 -16.26
CA SER A 548 0.90 -8.37 -15.86
C SER A 548 1.49 -8.67 -14.50
N HIS A 549 2.82 -8.63 -14.36
CA HIS A 549 3.48 -9.05 -13.13
C HIS A 549 4.81 -8.34 -12.89
N SER A 550 5.04 -7.87 -11.67
CA SER A 550 6.34 -7.33 -11.27
C SER A 550 7.31 -8.48 -11.01
N LEU A 551 8.35 -8.58 -11.83
CA LEU A 551 9.36 -9.62 -11.72
C LEU A 551 10.40 -9.29 -10.65
N ILE A 552 10.69 -8.00 -10.45
CA ILE A 552 11.63 -7.51 -9.45
C ILE A 552 10.96 -6.39 -8.66
N PHE A 553 10.47 -6.71 -7.47
CA PHE A 553 9.83 -5.80 -6.52
C PHE A 553 9.85 -6.44 -5.12
N THR A 554 11.05 -6.66 -4.59
CA THR A 554 11.26 -7.37 -3.32
C THR A 554 10.94 -6.53 -2.09
N GLU A 555 10.72 -7.22 -0.97
CA GLU A 555 10.68 -6.61 0.36
C GLU A 555 12.02 -5.98 0.74
N THR A 556 11.96 -5.06 1.71
CA THR A 556 13.13 -4.59 2.44
C THR A 556 13.77 -5.73 3.22
N ASP A 557 15.10 -5.78 3.20
CA ASP A 557 15.87 -6.85 3.81
C ASP A 557 16.71 -6.34 4.99
N SER A 558 16.48 -6.90 6.17
CA SER A 558 17.22 -6.61 7.38
C SER A 558 18.69 -7.03 7.32
N GLU A 559 19.08 -7.89 6.37
CA GLU A 559 20.49 -8.18 6.08
C GLU A 559 21.18 -7.04 5.32
N LEU A 560 20.42 -6.19 4.63
CA LEU A 560 20.92 -5.02 3.90
C LEU A 560 20.81 -3.73 4.72
N ARG A 561 20.75 -3.85 6.05
CA ARG A 561 20.57 -2.71 6.94
C ARG A 561 21.85 -1.90 7.10
N GLU A 562 21.69 -0.59 7.14
CA GLU A 562 22.73 0.37 7.50
C GLU A 562 22.37 0.98 8.85
N GLU A 563 23.19 0.75 9.89
CA GLU A 563 22.99 1.30 11.22
C GLU A 563 23.80 2.60 11.38
N PHE A 564 23.15 3.67 11.81
CA PHE A 564 23.78 4.98 11.95
C PHE A 564 24.37 5.21 13.35
N TYR A 565 23.80 4.59 14.39
CA TYR A 565 24.29 4.70 15.76
C TYR A 565 23.74 3.57 16.67
N PRO A 566 24.45 3.23 17.77
CA PRO A 566 24.11 2.10 18.65
C PRO A 566 22.75 2.20 19.34
N GLU A 567 22.26 3.43 19.61
CA GLU A 567 21.04 3.70 20.37
C GLU A 567 19.75 3.49 19.56
N GLY A 568 19.86 3.18 18.26
CA GLY A 568 18.73 2.83 17.40
C GLY A 568 18.48 3.86 16.30
N GLY A 569 18.89 3.52 15.09
CA GLY A 569 18.58 4.25 13.86
C GLY A 569 19.19 3.48 12.70
N ARG A 570 18.33 2.91 11.85
CA ARG A 570 18.78 2.15 10.68
C ARG A 570 17.89 2.37 9.49
N VAL A 571 18.45 2.20 8.30
CA VAL A 571 17.72 2.10 7.03
C VAL A 571 17.86 0.67 6.52
N GLU A 572 16.75 0.06 6.11
CA GLU A 572 16.74 -1.22 5.41
C GLU A 572 16.45 -0.96 3.93
N ARG A 573 17.10 -1.71 3.05
CA ARG A 573 16.99 -1.55 1.60
C ARG A 573 16.35 -2.78 0.98
N CYS A 574 15.69 -2.62 -0.16
CA CYS A 574 15.18 -3.77 -0.92
C CYS A 574 16.32 -4.62 -1.47
N ARG A 575 16.11 -5.94 -1.55
CA ARG A 575 17.03 -6.84 -2.26
C ARG A 575 16.83 -6.71 -3.77
N ASN A 576 17.57 -5.82 -4.41
CA ASN A 576 17.47 -5.57 -5.85
C ASN A 576 18.22 -6.65 -6.67
N SER A 577 17.87 -6.81 -7.95
CA SER A 577 18.44 -7.85 -8.80
C SER A 577 19.67 -7.38 -9.57
N MET A 578 20.36 -8.32 -10.19
CA MET A 578 21.54 -8.09 -11.02
C MET A 578 22.67 -7.41 -10.24
N GLY A 579 22.75 -7.64 -8.92
CA GLY A 579 23.82 -7.16 -8.04
C GLY A 579 25.14 -7.89 -8.29
N VAL A 580 26.24 -7.33 -7.78
CA VAL A 580 27.57 -7.97 -7.83
C VAL A 580 28.22 -7.88 -6.46
N SER A 581 28.68 -9.02 -5.97
CA SER A 581 29.53 -9.16 -4.80
C SER A 581 30.72 -10.07 -5.09
N PHE A 582 31.65 -10.17 -4.14
CA PHE A 582 32.83 -11.02 -4.24
C PHE A 582 32.94 -11.93 -3.04
N ALA A 583 33.49 -13.13 -3.23
CA ALA A 583 33.74 -14.10 -2.16
C ALA A 583 35.12 -14.74 -2.31
N ALA A 584 35.77 -15.08 -1.20
CA ALA A 584 37.02 -15.85 -1.18
C ALA A 584 36.79 -17.26 -0.65
N LEU A 585 37.55 -18.22 -1.14
CA LEU A 585 37.52 -19.59 -0.63
C LEU A 585 38.35 -19.69 0.66
N LYS A 586 37.67 -19.87 1.80
CA LYS A 586 38.29 -20.05 3.12
C LYS A 586 37.80 -21.33 3.78
N ASP A 587 38.72 -22.17 4.23
CA ASP A 587 38.41 -23.47 4.85
C ASP A 587 37.43 -24.35 4.05
N GLY A 588 37.53 -24.29 2.71
CA GLY A 588 36.67 -25.04 1.80
C GLY A 588 35.26 -24.47 1.60
N LYS A 589 34.97 -23.26 2.10
CA LYS A 589 33.69 -22.55 1.90
C LYS A 589 33.93 -21.18 1.29
N TRP A 590 33.01 -20.74 0.43
CA TRP A 590 33.03 -19.38 -0.08
C TRP A 590 32.51 -18.42 0.99
N VAL A 591 33.33 -17.44 1.37
CA VAL A 591 33.00 -16.42 2.37
C VAL A 591 32.92 -15.07 1.68
N PRO A 592 31.83 -14.30 1.85
CA PRO A 592 31.71 -12.95 1.28
C PRO A 592 32.85 -12.04 1.71
N LEU A 593 33.30 -11.19 0.78
CA LEU A 593 34.35 -10.20 1.02
C LEU A 593 33.72 -8.81 1.21
N GLU A 594 34.27 -8.04 2.14
CA GLU A 594 33.98 -6.61 2.23
C GLU A 594 34.51 -5.91 0.98
N GLN A 595 33.76 -4.91 0.50
CA GLN A 595 34.08 -4.18 -0.72
C GLN A 595 33.93 -2.67 -0.50
N GLU A 596 34.92 -1.91 -0.92
CA GLU A 596 34.89 -0.46 -1.00
C GLU A 596 34.65 -0.05 -2.46
N SER A 597 33.60 0.72 -2.72
CA SER A 597 33.29 1.26 -4.05
C SER A 597 32.61 2.63 -3.95
N SER A 598 32.88 3.51 -4.91
CA SER A 598 32.10 4.75 -5.10
C SER A 598 30.74 4.52 -5.74
N GLY A 599 30.49 3.30 -6.24
CA GLY A 599 29.39 2.94 -7.12
C GLY A 599 29.77 3.01 -8.60
N TYR A 600 28.84 2.53 -9.43
CA TYR A 600 28.93 2.56 -10.89
C TYR A 600 28.73 3.96 -11.45
N ARG A 601 29.35 4.19 -12.61
CA ARG A 601 29.15 5.36 -13.47
C ARG A 601 28.50 4.90 -14.77
N LEU A 602 27.55 5.68 -15.25
CA LEU A 602 26.95 5.48 -16.57
C LEU A 602 27.93 5.89 -17.67
N LEU A 603 28.27 4.95 -18.55
CA LEU A 603 29.14 5.19 -19.71
C LEU A 603 28.33 5.58 -20.95
N SER A 604 27.25 4.86 -21.24
CA SER A 604 26.36 5.16 -22.37
C SER A 604 24.97 4.55 -22.21
N THR A 605 23.99 5.18 -22.87
CA THR A 605 22.66 4.65 -23.17
C THR A 605 22.43 4.75 -24.68
N GLU A 606 22.49 3.61 -25.36
CA GLU A 606 22.36 3.54 -26.82
C GLU A 606 21.10 2.75 -27.19
N THR A 607 20.43 3.14 -28.27
CA THR A 607 19.37 2.33 -28.88
C THR A 607 19.92 1.71 -30.16
N GLN A 608 19.96 0.38 -30.20
CA GLN A 608 20.49 -0.39 -31.33
C GLN A 608 19.36 -1.26 -31.91
N GLY A 609 18.72 -0.77 -32.97
CA GLY A 609 17.51 -1.42 -33.50
C GLY A 609 16.38 -1.34 -32.49
N ASP A 610 15.86 -2.50 -32.07
CA ASP A 610 14.76 -2.63 -31.12
C ASP A 610 15.25 -2.88 -29.67
N GLU A 611 16.54 -2.66 -29.40
CA GLU A 611 17.17 -2.91 -28.10
C GLU A 611 17.76 -1.63 -27.48
N ALA A 612 17.64 -1.50 -26.16
CA ALA A 612 18.35 -0.49 -25.39
C ALA A 612 19.60 -1.12 -24.76
N VAL A 613 20.75 -0.47 -24.91
CA VAL A 613 22.05 -0.90 -24.39
C VAL A 613 22.54 0.11 -23.36
N ILE A 614 22.75 -0.35 -22.13
CA ILE A 614 23.19 0.48 -20.99
C ILE A 614 24.53 -0.06 -20.52
N SER A 615 25.57 0.76 -20.57
CA SER A 615 26.91 0.38 -20.14
C SER A 615 27.30 1.14 -18.87
N LEU A 616 27.72 0.41 -17.84
CA LEU A 616 28.16 0.91 -16.55
C LEU A 616 29.58 0.44 -16.23
N GLU A 617 30.33 1.23 -15.49
CA GLU A 617 31.64 0.82 -14.95
C GLU A 617 31.82 1.30 -13.51
N GLN A 618 32.44 0.46 -12.67
CA GLN A 618 32.94 0.87 -11.37
C GLN A 618 34.37 0.37 -11.11
N LEU A 619 35.00 0.99 -10.12
CA LEU A 619 36.22 0.49 -9.49
C LEU A 619 35.86 -0.05 -8.12
N VAL A 620 36.25 -1.29 -7.85
CA VAL A 620 36.01 -1.96 -6.56
C VAL A 620 37.35 -2.27 -5.92
N ARG A 621 37.48 -1.98 -4.63
CA ARG A 621 38.64 -2.34 -3.82
C ARG A 621 38.22 -3.33 -2.74
N LEU A 622 38.95 -4.44 -2.62
CA LEU A 622 38.76 -5.40 -1.55
C LEU A 622 39.90 -5.20 -0.53
N PRO A 623 39.59 -4.73 0.70
CA PRO A 623 40.61 -4.47 1.72
C PRO A 623 41.13 -5.74 2.40
N ASN A 624 40.42 -6.87 2.27
CA ASN A 624 40.70 -8.10 2.99
C ASN A 624 41.89 -8.87 2.38
N GLY A 625 43.09 -8.72 2.97
CA GLY A 625 44.33 -9.45 2.62
C GLY A 625 45.61 -8.74 3.09
N GLU A 626 46.80 -9.35 2.89
CA GLU A 626 48.09 -8.67 3.15
C GLU A 626 48.37 -7.50 2.19
N ALA A 627 47.71 -7.48 1.03
CA ALA A 627 47.74 -6.40 0.06
C ALA A 627 46.33 -6.18 -0.54
N PRO A 628 45.86 -4.93 -0.67
CA PRO A 628 44.54 -4.64 -1.24
C PRO A 628 44.47 -5.04 -2.71
N LEU A 629 43.34 -5.63 -3.12
CA LEU A 629 43.07 -6.02 -4.50
C LEU A 629 42.07 -5.05 -5.12
N SER A 630 42.35 -4.56 -6.33
CA SER A 630 41.48 -3.62 -7.03
C SER A 630 41.01 -4.20 -8.36
N PHE A 631 39.72 -4.03 -8.62
CA PHE A 631 39.04 -4.49 -9.82
C PHE A 631 38.43 -3.33 -10.57
N ARG A 632 38.48 -3.42 -11.90
CA ARG A 632 37.54 -2.74 -12.79
C ARG A 632 36.38 -3.71 -13.06
N VAL A 633 35.16 -3.26 -12.84
CA VAL A 633 33.94 -4.04 -13.09
C VAL A 633 33.09 -3.30 -14.11
N GLY A 634 33.04 -3.83 -15.34
CA GLY A 634 32.12 -3.39 -16.37
C GLY A 634 30.81 -4.16 -16.28
N LYS A 635 29.69 -3.49 -16.50
CA LYS A 635 28.38 -4.12 -16.64
C LYS A 635 27.68 -3.57 -17.88
N ARG A 636 27.13 -4.45 -18.70
CA ARG A 636 26.35 -4.07 -19.88
C ARG A 636 24.99 -4.73 -19.81
N PHE A 637 23.93 -3.94 -19.82
CA PHE A 637 22.56 -4.41 -19.99
C PHE A 637 22.15 -4.24 -21.44
N ARG A 638 21.45 -5.23 -21.97
CA ARG A 638 20.74 -5.17 -23.25
C ARG A 638 19.29 -5.53 -22.98
N ILE A 639 18.39 -4.58 -23.21
CA ILE A 639 16.96 -4.72 -22.92
C ILE A 639 16.23 -4.79 -24.25
N SER A 640 15.63 -5.95 -24.51
CA SER A 640 14.86 -6.26 -25.73
C SER A 640 13.37 -6.26 -25.38
N ASP A 641 12.47 -6.56 -26.32
CA ASP A 641 11.03 -6.44 -26.06
C ASP A 641 10.54 -7.36 -24.91
N LYS A 642 10.99 -8.63 -24.90
CA LYS A 642 10.56 -9.69 -23.96
C LYS A 642 11.70 -10.36 -23.18
N SER A 643 12.89 -9.76 -23.16
CA SER A 643 14.03 -10.26 -22.41
C SER A 643 15.00 -9.16 -22.03
N MET A 644 15.90 -9.44 -21.09
CA MET A 644 16.99 -8.58 -20.71
C MET A 644 18.25 -9.43 -20.51
N ALA A 645 19.32 -9.09 -21.21
CA ALA A 645 20.64 -9.68 -20.99
C ALA A 645 21.52 -8.76 -20.14
N MET A 646 22.29 -9.37 -19.24
CA MET A 646 23.35 -8.70 -18.49
C MET A 646 24.68 -9.40 -18.76
N THR A 647 25.70 -8.62 -19.10
CA THR A 647 27.10 -9.07 -19.15
C THR A 647 27.88 -8.34 -18.06
N ILE A 648 28.67 -9.07 -17.29
CA ILE A 648 29.62 -8.54 -16.29
C ILE A 648 31.02 -8.93 -16.74
N GLU A 649 31.92 -7.95 -16.77
CA GLU A 649 33.34 -8.15 -17.04
C GLU A 649 34.15 -7.63 -15.84
N VAL A 650 34.97 -8.49 -15.25
CA VAL A 650 35.84 -8.15 -14.13
C VAL A 650 37.29 -8.24 -14.59
N GLN A 651 38.08 -7.21 -14.31
CA GLN A 651 39.50 -7.17 -14.57
C GLN A 651 40.26 -6.72 -13.32
N VAL A 652 41.24 -7.50 -12.88
CA VAL A 652 42.20 -7.09 -11.85
C VAL A 652 43.08 -5.98 -12.41
N ILE A 653 43.10 -4.83 -11.75
CA ILE A 653 43.88 -3.65 -12.16
C ILE A 653 45.06 -3.36 -11.23
N ASP A 654 44.99 -3.81 -9.97
CA ASP A 654 46.07 -3.70 -9.00
C ASP A 654 45.98 -4.83 -7.96
N GLY A 655 47.13 -5.32 -7.48
CA GLY A 655 47.26 -6.46 -6.58
C GLY A 655 47.41 -7.83 -7.28
N LYS A 656 47.52 -8.90 -6.48
CA LYS A 656 47.60 -10.30 -6.94
C LYS A 656 46.61 -11.16 -6.17
N LEU A 657 45.93 -12.07 -6.87
CA LEU A 657 45.09 -13.09 -6.27
C LEU A 657 45.98 -14.10 -5.52
N GLN A 658 45.92 -14.09 -4.19
CA GLN A 658 46.63 -15.06 -3.34
C GLN A 658 45.77 -16.30 -3.04
N GLU A 659 44.45 -16.10 -2.98
CA GLU A 659 43.43 -17.13 -2.76
C GLU A 659 42.44 -17.11 -3.94
N PRO A 660 41.73 -18.22 -4.22
CA PRO A 660 40.63 -18.21 -5.18
C PRO A 660 39.56 -17.21 -4.76
N VAL A 661 39.21 -16.30 -5.66
CA VAL A 661 38.15 -15.30 -5.48
C VAL A 661 37.10 -15.55 -6.55
N CYS A 662 35.82 -15.49 -6.17
CA CYS A 662 34.70 -15.54 -7.09
C CYS A 662 34.04 -14.18 -7.26
N LEU A 663 33.60 -13.91 -8.49
CA LEU A 663 32.49 -13.02 -8.80
C LEU A 663 31.19 -13.73 -8.41
N VAL A 664 30.31 -13.04 -7.67
CA VAL A 664 29.01 -13.57 -7.23
C VAL A 664 27.91 -12.60 -7.66
N PRO A 665 27.33 -12.79 -8.86
CA PRO A 665 26.15 -12.08 -9.30
C PRO A 665 24.93 -12.47 -8.45
N GLU A 666 24.00 -11.54 -8.24
CA GLU A 666 22.73 -11.81 -7.56
C GLU A 666 21.58 -11.75 -8.55
N LEU A 667 20.96 -12.89 -8.85
CA LEU A 667 19.79 -12.98 -9.71
C LEU A 667 18.55 -13.12 -8.81
N VAL A 668 17.84 -12.01 -8.62
CA VAL A 668 16.69 -11.90 -7.71
C VAL A 668 15.40 -11.79 -8.51
N THR A 669 14.35 -12.44 -8.03
CA THR A 669 12.97 -12.24 -8.44
C THR A 669 12.05 -12.22 -7.23
N SER A 670 11.00 -11.38 -7.28
CA SER A 670 9.95 -11.31 -6.25
C SER A 670 8.70 -12.10 -6.61
N VAL A 671 8.72 -12.87 -7.70
CA VAL A 671 7.59 -13.70 -8.10
C VAL A 671 7.42 -14.85 -7.12
N VAL A 672 6.20 -15.02 -6.62
CA VAL A 672 5.84 -16.06 -5.66
C VAL A 672 4.66 -16.89 -6.18
N PRO A 673 4.58 -18.19 -5.83
CA PRO A 673 3.37 -18.99 -6.07
C PRO A 673 2.23 -18.62 -5.12
N SER A 674 1.00 -18.96 -5.51
CA SER A 674 -0.19 -18.73 -4.68
C SER A 674 -1.12 -19.95 -4.67
N ASP A 675 -1.73 -20.22 -3.53
CA ASP A 675 -2.86 -21.14 -3.44
C ASP A 675 -3.85 -20.62 -2.41
N GLU A 676 -4.84 -19.85 -2.87
CA GLU A 676 -5.83 -19.23 -1.99
C GLU A 676 -6.87 -20.21 -1.43
N ARG A 677 -6.89 -21.47 -1.90
CA ARG A 677 -7.88 -22.47 -1.52
C ARG A 677 -7.36 -23.43 -0.45
N GLU A 678 -6.27 -24.13 -0.75
CA GLU A 678 -5.71 -25.14 0.16
C GLU A 678 -4.53 -24.59 0.98
N LEU A 679 -4.06 -23.37 0.69
CA LEU A 679 -2.91 -22.72 1.33
C LEU A 679 -1.63 -23.59 1.22
N GLN A 680 -1.46 -24.27 0.09
CA GLN A 680 -0.29 -25.09 -0.24
C GLN A 680 0.35 -24.60 -1.54
N PRO A 681 0.96 -23.40 -1.54
CA PRO A 681 1.58 -22.86 -2.74
C PRO A 681 2.74 -23.76 -3.19
N SER A 682 2.93 -23.91 -4.50
CA SER A 682 4.00 -24.76 -5.05
C SER A 682 4.88 -24.01 -6.04
N SER A 683 6.19 -24.19 -5.89
CA SER A 683 7.17 -23.70 -6.86
C SER A 683 8.39 -24.61 -6.94
N TRP A 684 9.03 -24.59 -8.11
CA TRP A 684 10.19 -25.42 -8.39
C TRP A 684 11.13 -24.75 -9.39
N LEU A 685 12.39 -25.18 -9.36
CA LEU A 685 13.44 -24.74 -10.27
C LEU A 685 13.88 -25.91 -11.16
N GLY A 686 13.58 -25.81 -12.45
CA GLY A 686 14.08 -26.71 -13.49
C GLY A 686 15.49 -26.32 -13.91
N ILE A 687 16.35 -27.31 -14.12
CA ILE A 687 17.75 -27.11 -14.50
C ILE A 687 18.06 -27.90 -15.77
N GLU A 688 18.50 -27.20 -16.81
CA GLU A 688 19.10 -27.80 -18.01
C GLU A 688 20.57 -27.41 -18.09
N GLY A 689 21.42 -28.39 -18.41
CA GLY A 689 22.86 -28.24 -18.40
C GLY A 689 23.59 -29.38 -19.08
N GLU A 690 24.85 -29.16 -19.42
CA GLU A 690 25.77 -30.14 -19.99
C GLU A 690 27.15 -29.97 -19.35
N GLY A 691 27.93 -31.05 -19.23
CA GLY A 691 29.31 -31.01 -18.71
C GLY A 691 29.47 -31.58 -17.31
N ASP A 692 30.52 -31.12 -16.60
CA ASP A 692 30.86 -31.56 -15.25
C ASP A 692 29.80 -31.13 -14.22
N GLU A 693 29.67 -31.91 -13.13
CA GLU A 693 28.75 -31.59 -12.05
C GLU A 693 29.26 -30.39 -11.22
N VAL A 694 28.36 -29.46 -10.91
CA VAL A 694 28.59 -28.32 -10.02
C VAL A 694 27.74 -28.46 -8.76
N VAL A 695 28.17 -27.81 -7.68
CA VAL A 695 27.46 -27.85 -6.40
C VAL A 695 26.27 -26.90 -6.42
N TYR A 696 25.09 -27.41 -6.13
CA TYR A 696 23.90 -26.62 -5.84
C TYR A 696 23.59 -26.69 -4.35
N GLU A 697 23.48 -25.54 -3.71
CA GLU A 697 23.10 -25.40 -2.31
C GLU A 697 21.74 -24.70 -2.23
N VAL A 698 20.72 -25.39 -1.75
CA VAL A 698 19.39 -24.82 -1.51
C VAL A 698 19.23 -24.53 -0.04
N VAL A 699 19.05 -23.26 0.30
CA VAL A 699 18.81 -22.79 1.66
C VAL A 699 17.31 -22.87 1.95
N ARG A 700 16.96 -23.59 3.02
CA ARG A 700 15.61 -23.66 3.58
C ARG A 700 15.58 -22.83 4.85
N PRO A 701 14.68 -21.84 4.95
CA PRO A 701 14.48 -21.10 6.20
C PRO A 701 14.21 -22.06 7.34
N GLY A 702 14.95 -21.92 8.44
CA GLY A 702 14.64 -22.63 9.68
C GLY A 702 13.34 -22.12 10.30
N THR A 703 12.60 -22.97 11.01
CA THR A 703 11.53 -22.51 11.91
C THR A 703 12.13 -22.13 13.25
N ARG A 704 11.78 -20.96 13.82
CA ARG A 704 11.85 -20.45 15.23
C ARG A 704 12.93 -20.92 16.24
N GLU A 705 13.38 -22.17 16.20
CA GLU A 705 14.38 -22.81 17.07
C GLU A 705 15.55 -23.47 16.30
N ASP A 706 15.47 -23.60 14.97
CA ASP A 706 16.46 -24.29 14.13
C ASP A 706 17.20 -23.32 13.21
N SER A 707 18.50 -23.52 13.02
CA SER A 707 19.26 -22.76 12.00
C SER A 707 18.79 -23.13 10.59
N ASP A 708 18.97 -22.22 9.63
CA ASP A 708 18.74 -22.51 8.21
C ASP A 708 19.36 -23.84 7.82
N ARG A 709 18.57 -24.66 7.11
CA ARG A 709 19.01 -25.96 6.63
C ARG A 709 19.46 -25.82 5.19
N SER A 710 20.59 -26.44 4.86
CA SER A 710 21.16 -26.37 3.51
C SER A 710 21.14 -27.75 2.88
N GLU A 711 20.44 -27.87 1.76
CA GLU A 711 20.38 -29.09 0.94
C GLU A 711 21.41 -28.96 -0.16
N VAL A 712 22.44 -29.81 -0.13
CA VAL A 712 23.53 -29.79 -1.12
C VAL A 712 23.36 -30.95 -2.09
N SER A 713 23.41 -30.65 -3.38
CA SER A 713 23.32 -31.64 -4.46
C SER A 713 24.32 -31.34 -5.56
N LEU A 714 24.75 -32.39 -6.27
CA LEU A 714 25.56 -32.28 -7.48
C LEU A 714 24.61 -32.36 -8.69
N MET A 715 24.69 -31.37 -9.57
CA MET A 715 23.84 -31.23 -10.75
C MET A 715 24.67 -30.69 -11.91
N PRO A 716 24.20 -30.84 -13.17
CA PRO A 716 24.97 -30.36 -14.31
C PRO A 716 25.24 -28.86 -14.23
N HIS A 717 26.36 -28.45 -14.84
CA HIS A 717 26.68 -27.05 -15.06
C HIS A 717 25.50 -26.33 -15.76
N PRO A 718 24.95 -25.25 -15.17
CA PRO A 718 23.71 -24.65 -15.65
C PRO A 718 23.89 -23.94 -16.99
N ARG A 719 23.08 -24.31 -17.98
CA ARG A 719 22.84 -23.49 -19.18
C ARG A 719 21.52 -22.75 -19.08
N ARG A 720 20.51 -23.38 -18.49
CA ARG A 720 19.19 -22.77 -18.31
C ARG A 720 18.62 -23.13 -16.95
N LEU A 721 18.10 -22.10 -16.28
CA LEU A 721 17.34 -22.24 -15.04
C LEU A 721 15.92 -21.75 -15.30
N ALA A 722 14.91 -22.55 -14.93
CA ALA A 722 13.51 -22.24 -15.11
C ALA A 722 12.78 -22.26 -13.76
N TYR A 723 12.48 -21.10 -13.20
CA TYR A 723 11.68 -20.99 -11.98
C TYR A 723 10.21 -20.91 -12.34
N VAL A 724 9.41 -21.85 -11.82
CA VAL A 724 7.99 -21.97 -12.13
C VAL A 724 7.18 -21.86 -10.84
N CYS A 725 6.25 -20.91 -10.82
CA CYS A 725 5.30 -20.69 -9.74
C CYS A 725 3.90 -21.15 -10.18
N GLU A 726 3.31 -22.07 -9.42
CA GLU A 726 1.91 -22.47 -9.61
C GLU A 726 1.00 -21.54 -8.82
N ASN A 727 -0.06 -21.05 -9.47
CA ASN A 727 -1.01 -20.10 -8.88
C ASN A 727 -2.43 -20.63 -8.97
N ILE A 728 -3.12 -20.63 -7.83
CA ILE A 728 -4.54 -20.96 -7.68
C ILE A 728 -5.24 -19.79 -7.00
N ASN A 729 -6.19 -19.16 -7.69
CA ASN A 729 -6.97 -18.05 -7.14
C ASN A 729 -8.15 -18.53 -6.29
N GLY A 730 -8.83 -17.62 -5.59
CA GLY A 730 -10.01 -17.94 -4.77
C GLY A 730 -11.18 -18.59 -5.51
N ARG A 731 -11.25 -18.49 -6.85
CA ARG A 731 -12.26 -19.20 -7.69
C ARG A 731 -11.83 -20.61 -8.10
N GLY A 732 -10.57 -20.97 -7.88
CA GLY A 732 -9.98 -22.24 -8.29
C GLY A 732 -9.46 -22.26 -9.73
N SER A 733 -9.37 -21.11 -10.41
CA SER A 733 -8.64 -21.03 -11.66
C SER A 733 -7.15 -21.22 -11.41
N THR A 734 -6.47 -21.88 -12.34
CA THR A 734 -5.04 -22.18 -12.22
C THR A 734 -4.24 -21.61 -13.38
N PHE A 735 -3.08 -21.03 -13.07
CA PHE A 735 -2.11 -20.58 -14.06
C PHE A 735 -0.68 -20.73 -13.54
N ARG A 736 0.30 -20.61 -14.43
CA ARG A 736 1.73 -20.65 -14.08
C ARG A 736 2.40 -19.37 -14.52
N ASN A 737 3.32 -18.86 -13.70
CA ASN A 737 4.24 -17.82 -14.09
C ASN A 737 5.64 -18.42 -14.07
N SER A 738 6.37 -18.26 -15.17
CA SER A 738 7.66 -18.91 -15.38
C SER A 738 8.72 -17.89 -15.73
N LEU A 739 9.88 -18.02 -15.10
CA LEU A 739 11.05 -17.17 -15.28
C LEU A 739 12.24 -18.00 -15.74
N PHE A 740 12.99 -17.49 -16.69
CA PHE A 740 14.11 -18.20 -17.32
C PHE A 740 15.38 -17.38 -17.24
N TRP A 741 16.46 -18.02 -16.81
CA TRP A 741 17.82 -17.49 -16.91
C TRP A 741 18.61 -18.42 -17.82
N GLU A 742 19.04 -17.90 -18.97
CA GLU A 742 19.97 -18.56 -19.88
C GLU A 742 21.38 -18.07 -19.53
N LEU A 743 22.25 -18.98 -19.10
CA LEU A 743 23.61 -18.69 -18.66
C LEU A 743 24.62 -19.08 -19.75
N ASP A 744 25.65 -18.25 -19.93
CA ASP A 744 26.71 -18.56 -20.91
C ASP A 744 27.50 -19.83 -20.51
N PRO A 745 27.62 -20.84 -21.40
CA PRO A 745 28.39 -22.06 -21.14
C PRO A 745 29.87 -21.83 -20.83
N GLY A 746 30.43 -20.68 -21.22
CA GLY A 746 31.82 -20.31 -20.93
C GLY A 746 32.08 -19.90 -19.48
N SER A 747 31.03 -19.67 -18.69
CA SER A 747 31.15 -19.21 -17.30
C SER A 747 31.75 -20.28 -16.40
N GLN A 748 32.83 -19.96 -15.67
CA GLN A 748 33.52 -20.86 -14.73
C GLN A 748 32.77 -21.00 -13.39
N ILE A 749 31.50 -21.40 -13.44
CA ILE A 749 30.62 -21.57 -12.27
C ILE A 749 31.10 -22.77 -11.45
N LYS A 750 31.41 -22.54 -10.16
CA LYS A 750 31.83 -23.58 -9.20
C LYS A 750 30.71 -24.04 -8.28
N GLN A 751 29.80 -23.13 -7.97
CA GLN A 751 28.68 -23.36 -7.08
C GLN A 751 27.50 -22.47 -7.48
N VAL A 752 26.28 -22.95 -7.26
CA VAL A 752 25.05 -22.15 -7.33
C VAL A 752 24.36 -22.23 -5.98
N VAL A 753 24.19 -21.08 -5.33
CA VAL A 753 23.40 -20.98 -4.09
C VAL A 753 22.01 -20.47 -4.44
N ILE A 754 20.99 -21.12 -3.87
CA ILE A 754 19.58 -20.79 -4.05
C ILE A 754 18.97 -20.53 -2.66
N GLU A 755 18.35 -19.38 -2.49
CA GLU A 755 17.72 -18.97 -1.23
C GLU A 755 16.46 -18.13 -1.49
N PRO A 756 15.59 -17.93 -0.48
CA PRO A 756 14.53 -16.94 -0.58
C PRO A 756 15.11 -15.56 -0.87
N ALA A 757 14.44 -14.76 -1.70
CA ALA A 757 14.95 -13.44 -2.08
C ALA A 757 15.17 -12.51 -0.87
N VAL A 758 14.31 -12.61 0.14
CA VAL A 758 14.43 -11.90 1.42
C VAL A 758 14.13 -12.91 2.51
N LYS A 759 15.04 -13.07 3.48
CA LYS A 759 14.84 -13.99 4.61
C LYS A 759 14.36 -13.27 5.86
N SER A 760 14.61 -11.97 5.96
CA SER A 760 14.34 -11.21 7.18
C SER A 760 13.87 -9.81 6.87
N TYR A 761 12.60 -9.59 7.17
CA TYR A 761 11.91 -8.33 7.01
C TYR A 761 11.75 -7.65 8.37
N TYR A 762 12.30 -6.44 8.54
CA TYR A 762 12.11 -5.63 9.75
C TYR A 762 12.39 -6.35 11.07
N ARG A 763 13.49 -7.12 11.10
CA ARG A 763 13.89 -7.94 12.24
C ARG A 763 14.08 -7.07 13.49
N GLY A 764 13.21 -7.24 14.49
CA GLY A 764 13.22 -6.47 15.73
C GLY A 764 12.23 -5.30 15.78
N TYR A 765 11.56 -4.97 14.67
CA TYR A 765 10.48 -3.97 14.61
C TYR A 765 9.09 -4.59 14.45
N VAL A 766 8.99 -5.77 13.83
CA VAL A 766 7.75 -6.57 13.75
C VAL A 766 7.87 -7.84 14.59
N PHE A 767 6.75 -8.53 14.85
CA PHE A 767 6.81 -9.80 15.58
C PHE A 767 7.68 -10.81 14.83
N PRO A 768 8.49 -11.64 15.52
CA PRO A 768 9.40 -12.59 14.86
C PRO A 768 8.75 -13.48 13.81
N THR A 769 7.53 -13.97 14.07
CA THR A 769 6.74 -14.81 13.14
C THR A 769 6.35 -14.11 11.84
N HIS A 770 6.40 -12.79 11.80
CA HIS A 770 6.09 -11.96 10.64
C HIS A 770 7.34 -11.36 9.98
N SER A 771 8.51 -11.58 10.59
CA SER A 771 9.81 -11.09 10.11
C SER A 771 10.52 -12.12 9.23
N GLU A 772 10.31 -13.40 9.49
CA GLU A 772 10.90 -14.51 8.73
C GLU A 772 10.10 -14.75 7.44
N LEU A 773 10.75 -14.65 6.28
CA LEU A 773 10.11 -14.83 4.97
C LEU A 773 10.71 -16.04 4.24
N GLY A 774 9.85 -16.81 3.58
CA GLY A 774 10.22 -17.96 2.75
C GLY A 774 10.11 -17.67 1.25
N TYR A 775 10.24 -18.74 0.44
CA TYR A 775 10.05 -18.69 -1.02
C TYR A 775 8.62 -18.31 -1.41
N ASP A 776 7.65 -18.56 -0.54
CA ASP A 776 6.22 -18.30 -0.70
C ASP A 776 5.87 -16.83 -0.52
N ALA A 777 6.71 -16.07 0.18
CA ALA A 777 6.47 -14.67 0.52
C ALA A 777 7.47 -13.69 -0.12
N SER A 778 8.71 -14.12 -0.39
CA SER A 778 9.77 -13.21 -0.87
C SER A 778 10.20 -13.43 -2.33
N GLY A 779 10.01 -14.62 -2.87
CA GLY A 779 10.50 -15.04 -4.18
C GLY A 779 11.85 -15.78 -4.10
N LEU A 780 12.68 -15.63 -5.12
CA LEU A 780 13.88 -16.45 -5.34
C LEU A 780 15.13 -15.60 -5.55
N LEU A 781 16.23 -15.99 -4.91
CA LEU A 781 17.58 -15.48 -5.15
C LEU A 781 18.52 -16.61 -5.58
N ILE A 782 19.18 -16.42 -6.71
CA ILE A 782 20.17 -17.33 -7.27
C ILE A 782 21.53 -16.61 -7.30
N ARG A 783 22.55 -17.24 -6.71
CA ARG A 783 23.94 -16.75 -6.68
C ARG A 783 24.87 -17.77 -7.31
N PRO A 784 25.21 -17.65 -8.60
CA PRO A 784 26.31 -18.41 -9.19
C PRO A 784 27.66 -17.85 -8.72
N TYR A 785 28.59 -18.73 -8.35
CA TYR A 785 29.95 -18.38 -7.95
C TYR A 785 30.89 -18.64 -9.12
N ILE A 786 31.38 -17.57 -9.75
CA ILE A 786 32.25 -17.62 -10.92
C ILE A 786 33.68 -17.33 -10.51
N GLU A 787 34.58 -18.30 -10.68
CA GLU A 787 35.99 -18.15 -10.31
C GLU A 787 36.70 -17.10 -11.20
N ILE A 788 37.43 -16.18 -10.57
CA ILE A 788 38.30 -15.22 -11.26
C ILE A 788 39.62 -15.92 -11.60
N SER A 789 39.85 -16.14 -12.89
CA SER A 789 41.04 -16.86 -13.40
C SER A 789 41.90 -15.93 -14.23
N GLU A 790 43.22 -16.03 -14.09
CA GLU A 790 44.19 -15.16 -14.80
C GLU A 790 43.93 -13.65 -14.63
N GLY A 791 43.29 -13.25 -13.51
CA GLY A 791 42.94 -11.86 -13.23
C GLY A 791 41.71 -11.34 -13.99
N GLN A 792 40.91 -12.22 -14.60
CA GLN A 792 39.68 -11.87 -15.31
C GLN A 792 38.52 -12.81 -14.94
N ALA A 793 37.30 -12.30 -15.03
CA ALA A 793 36.08 -13.10 -15.04
C ALA A 793 35.05 -12.46 -15.95
N SER A 794 34.25 -13.30 -16.61
CA SER A 794 33.08 -12.87 -17.38
C SER A 794 31.88 -13.68 -16.93
N PHE A 795 30.73 -13.03 -16.88
CA PHE A 795 29.45 -13.66 -16.63
C PHE A 795 28.40 -13.03 -17.54
N GLN A 796 27.67 -13.86 -18.27
CA GLN A 796 26.55 -13.42 -19.08
C GLN A 796 25.31 -14.24 -18.75
N VAL A 797 24.19 -13.54 -18.58
CA VAL A 797 22.87 -14.13 -18.37
C VAL A 797 21.83 -13.40 -19.20
N GLU A 798 20.93 -14.13 -19.84
CA GLU A 798 19.69 -13.61 -20.42
C GLU A 798 18.50 -14.00 -19.55
N PHE A 799 17.74 -12.99 -19.12
CA PHE A 799 16.55 -13.13 -18.31
C PHE A 799 15.29 -12.93 -19.16
N SER A 800 14.39 -13.90 -19.17
CA SER A 800 13.11 -13.85 -19.87
C SER A 800 11.99 -14.48 -19.05
N TRP A 801 10.74 -14.35 -19.48
CA TRP A 801 9.58 -14.81 -18.74
C TRP A 801 8.46 -15.33 -19.64
N GLN A 802 7.53 -16.07 -19.03
CA GLN A 802 6.25 -16.43 -19.59
C GLN A 802 5.18 -16.29 -18.50
N LEU A 803 4.26 -15.34 -18.67
CA LEU A 803 3.14 -15.14 -17.74
C LEU A 803 1.93 -15.98 -18.18
N GLY A 804 1.17 -16.49 -17.22
CA GLY A 804 -0.02 -17.32 -17.48
C GLY A 804 0.26 -18.68 -18.13
N GLY A 805 1.52 -19.05 -18.30
CA GLY A 805 1.97 -20.29 -18.92
C GLY A 805 3.35 -20.73 -18.42
N GLY A 806 3.80 -21.89 -18.91
CA GLY A 806 5.09 -22.42 -18.51
C GLY A 806 5.31 -23.89 -18.84
N PRO A 807 6.56 -24.34 -18.73
CA PRO A 807 6.89 -25.75 -18.85
C PRO A 807 6.34 -26.53 -17.66
N ARG A 808 6.02 -27.80 -17.89
CA ARG A 808 5.65 -28.74 -16.84
C ARG A 808 6.90 -29.33 -16.19
N ARG A 809 6.74 -29.77 -14.95
CA ARG A 809 7.83 -30.35 -14.15
C ARG A 809 8.51 -31.52 -14.84
N ASP A 810 7.76 -32.36 -15.55
CA ASP A 810 8.25 -33.55 -16.25
C ASP A 810 9.05 -33.24 -17.53
N GLU A 811 9.05 -31.99 -17.98
CA GLU A 811 9.90 -31.53 -19.10
C GLU A 811 11.36 -31.37 -18.68
N TYR A 812 11.65 -31.25 -17.37
CA TYR A 812 13.01 -31.13 -16.84
C TYR A 812 13.51 -32.42 -16.20
N ARG A 813 14.73 -32.82 -16.56
CA ARG A 813 15.40 -33.98 -15.94
C ARG A 813 15.85 -33.70 -14.51
N HIS A 814 16.34 -32.48 -14.24
CA HIS A 814 16.82 -32.05 -12.93
C HIS A 814 15.88 -30.96 -12.40
N VAL A 815 15.31 -31.19 -11.22
CA VAL A 815 14.33 -30.28 -10.60
C VAL A 815 14.63 -30.15 -9.11
N LEU A 816 14.68 -28.92 -8.62
CA LEU A 816 14.69 -28.58 -7.20
C LEU A 816 13.29 -28.12 -6.77
N HIS A 817 12.70 -28.79 -5.78
CA HIS A 817 11.41 -28.38 -5.20
C HIS A 817 11.65 -27.27 -4.19
N LEU A 818 11.04 -26.11 -4.33
CA LEU A 818 11.23 -24.99 -3.41
C LEU A 818 10.10 -24.90 -2.39
N LEU A 819 8.86 -25.22 -2.80
CA LEU A 819 7.67 -25.34 -1.95
C LEU A 819 6.86 -26.58 -2.29
#